data_AF-A0A3N5QJD8-F1
#
_entry.id   AF-A0A3N5QJD8-F1
#
_cell.length_a   1.000
_cell.length_b   1.000
_cell.length_c   1.000
_cell.angle_alpha   90.00
_cell.angle_beta   90.00
_cell.angle_gamma   90.00
#
_symmetry.space_group_name_H-M   'P 1'
#
loop_
_entity.id
_entity.type
_entity.pdbx_description
1 polymer ?
#
loop_
_entity_poly.entity_id
_entity_poly.type
_entity_poly.pdbx_seq_one_letter_code
_entity_poly.pdbx_strand_id
1 'polypeptide(L)'
;SLSRDARTNRLHLNVSENIINREFRKRPDTLDTKNEFRVSINILNPDFTLAARTIEPGFQLKMNEVKQLQHSFEITSPFFWSPQSPQVYSISISLSIDGELVDTIRKEFPLYTLTSSFDELQLNGLPFSFKGVTYIPSFDELGNLASFNQMEEDIKLIKQTGFNSVSFAKSDPHPYYLRLCENYGLLAFLEVPLNFIPQSFSADSDFKTRSKNYITEFVEGYSEFGSFAAIGLGSSYLAVIPEHLELIKELESSLPFRNKFLTYASFTGGEVEKIDNLDLYGIEIIGNSFINDTSGINSVINEIGKGKIFISSATYFVNAGGSSGYSNENTYEAQAKYFEDFLTAFSGENNPGYFINTMFNYRGDFSSVISGYSKENVYNIGLISEDRKTSFLSHTVIQSKLLGTERVTIPIGTRTDDSPMVFIIVGLVLALIIGVLVNSGRKFREDASRALLRPYNFFADVRDQRIMSSYHSTVLALVLAVVMALICSSLFYYLRDNIFFEKLLLATGSESLTGIISYIAWKPLNAVLWLSVFFIAAIILLVITIKFSSLFVRNRVYISSIYFSVVWAFIPMVLLIPAGIILYRVLDAEVANIYVYLGLLLFAVWVFYRLMKGIYVIFDINAGPVYFYSIIIAIVLISAFIIYFELSNSFVDYVILALKQYNLNELM
;
A
#
# COMPACT_ATOMS: atom_id res chain seq x y z
N SER A 1 -36.07 -11.00 6.51
CA SER A 1 -35.20 -12.12 6.09
C SER A 1 -35.78 -12.79 4.85
N LEU A 2 -34.97 -13.52 4.10
CA LEU A 2 -35.33 -14.13 2.81
C LEU A 2 -34.96 -15.62 2.84
N SER A 3 -35.85 -16.49 2.35
CA SER A 3 -35.52 -17.91 2.10
C SER A 3 -36.11 -18.39 0.78
N ARG A 4 -35.35 -19.21 0.05
CA ARG A 4 -35.73 -19.76 -1.25
C ARG A 4 -36.00 -21.25 -1.11
N ASP A 5 -37.13 -21.71 -1.65
CA ASP A 5 -37.34 -23.12 -1.93
C ASP A 5 -36.93 -23.41 -3.38
N ALA A 6 -35.77 -24.04 -3.53
CA ALA A 6 -35.22 -24.39 -4.84
C ALA A 6 -36.07 -25.41 -5.62
N ARG A 7 -36.90 -26.22 -4.94
CA ARG A 7 -37.72 -27.25 -5.60
C ARG A 7 -38.99 -26.66 -6.22
N THR A 8 -39.57 -25.67 -5.56
CA THR A 8 -40.84 -25.06 -5.98
C THR A 8 -40.67 -23.71 -6.68
N ASN A 9 -39.44 -23.19 -6.73
CA ASN A 9 -39.08 -21.86 -7.24
C ASN A 9 -39.93 -20.75 -6.61
N ARG A 10 -40.17 -20.88 -5.30
CA ARG A 10 -40.89 -19.92 -4.47
C ARG A 10 -39.92 -19.25 -3.50
N LEU A 11 -40.21 -17.99 -3.20
CA LEU A 11 -39.46 -17.21 -2.24
C LEU A 11 -40.36 -16.83 -1.07
N HIS A 12 -39.88 -17.05 0.13
CA HIS A 12 -40.50 -16.54 1.35
C HIS A 12 -39.73 -15.30 1.83
N LEU A 13 -40.42 -14.16 1.85
CA LEU A 13 -39.92 -12.90 2.38
C LEU A 13 -40.59 -12.64 3.73
N ASN A 14 -39.79 -12.61 4.79
CA ASN A 14 -40.26 -12.21 6.11
C ASN A 14 -39.90 -10.75 6.37
N VAL A 15 -40.91 -9.94 6.64
CA VAL A 15 -40.77 -8.53 7.00
C VAL A 15 -41.05 -8.40 8.48
N SER A 16 -40.12 -7.77 9.21
CA SER A 16 -40.26 -7.48 10.64
C SER A 16 -40.16 -5.98 10.81
N GLU A 17 -41.09 -5.39 11.55
CA GLU A 17 -41.19 -3.95 11.70
C GLU A 17 -41.47 -3.58 13.16
N ASN A 18 -40.83 -2.50 13.61
CA ASN A 18 -40.99 -1.94 14.95
C ASN A 18 -41.61 -0.56 14.82
N ILE A 19 -42.83 -0.42 15.33
CA ILE A 19 -43.59 0.82 15.28
C ILE A 19 -43.55 1.44 16.66
N ILE A 20 -43.08 2.68 16.73
CA ILE A 20 -42.89 3.41 17.99
C ILE A 20 -43.72 4.69 17.95
N ASN A 21 -44.66 4.84 18.88
CA ASN A 21 -45.39 6.09 19.00
C ASN A 21 -44.57 7.11 19.81
N ARG A 22 -43.89 8.03 19.11
CA ARG A 22 -43.15 9.16 19.70
C ARG A 22 -43.92 10.49 19.61
N GLU A 23 -45.25 10.49 19.52
CA GLU A 23 -46.01 11.75 19.49
C GLU A 23 -45.80 12.57 20.77
N PHE A 24 -45.02 13.65 20.68
CA PHE A 24 -44.78 14.59 21.79
C PHE A 24 -45.90 15.64 21.94
N ARG A 25 -46.82 15.74 20.98
CA ARG A 25 -47.89 16.74 21.00
C ARG A 25 -49.08 16.23 21.83
N LYS A 26 -49.26 16.77 23.04
CA LYS A 26 -50.58 16.73 23.70
C LYS A 26 -51.56 17.53 22.84
N ARG A 27 -52.52 16.87 22.21
CA ARG A 27 -53.69 17.56 21.66
C ARG A 27 -54.44 18.23 22.84
N PRO A 28 -55.03 19.43 22.66
CA PRO A 28 -55.68 20.16 23.76
C PRO A 28 -56.99 19.53 24.24
N ASP A 29 -57.44 18.46 23.61
CA ASP A 29 -58.78 17.92 23.81
C ASP A 29 -58.79 16.77 24.84
N THR A 30 -59.61 16.92 25.86
CA THR A 30 -59.73 16.04 27.05
C THR A 30 -60.55 14.76 26.79
N LEU A 31 -60.85 14.44 25.52
CA LEU A 31 -61.46 13.18 25.13
C LEU A 31 -60.34 12.18 24.82
N ASP A 32 -60.44 11.00 25.45
CA ASP A 32 -59.53 9.85 25.30
C ASP A 32 -59.66 9.25 23.89
N THR A 33 -59.33 10.02 22.84
CA THR A 33 -59.40 9.58 21.45
C THR A 33 -58.32 8.54 21.23
N LYS A 34 -58.74 7.28 21.17
CA LYS A 34 -57.88 6.15 20.84
C LYS A 34 -57.56 6.20 19.35
N ASN A 35 -56.43 6.82 18.99
CA ASN A 35 -55.89 6.80 17.64
C ASN A 35 -55.79 5.36 17.12
N GLU A 36 -56.40 5.07 15.97
CA GLU A 36 -56.30 3.78 15.29
C GLU A 36 -55.12 3.83 14.30
N PHE A 37 -54.07 3.08 14.62
CA PHE A 37 -52.92 2.89 13.76
C PHE A 37 -53.18 1.75 12.78
N ARG A 38 -52.78 1.94 11.52
CA ARG A 38 -52.86 0.90 10.49
C ARG A 38 -51.62 0.90 9.63
N VAL A 39 -51.07 -0.28 9.42
CA VAL A 39 -49.91 -0.50 8.54
C VAL A 39 -50.34 -1.16 7.25
N SER A 40 -49.81 -0.68 6.14
CA SER A 40 -49.89 -1.37 4.85
C SER A 40 -48.50 -1.60 4.29
N ILE A 41 -48.24 -2.82 3.85
CA ILE A 41 -46.98 -3.19 3.18
C ILE A 41 -47.33 -3.54 1.74
N ASN A 42 -46.65 -2.89 0.80
CA ASN A 42 -46.73 -3.20 -0.62
C ASN A 42 -45.34 -3.62 -1.10
N ILE A 43 -45.25 -4.77 -1.76
CA ILE A 43 -44.03 -5.26 -2.42
C ILE A 43 -44.28 -5.21 -3.91
N LEU A 44 -43.40 -4.52 -4.63
CA LEU A 44 -43.44 -4.34 -6.07
C LEU A 44 -42.33 -5.16 -6.72
N ASN A 45 -42.68 -5.78 -7.84
CA ASN A 45 -41.74 -6.40 -8.77
C ASN A 45 -40.82 -5.34 -9.41
N PRO A 46 -39.72 -5.77 -10.06
CA PRO A 46 -38.82 -4.86 -10.79
C PRO A 46 -39.49 -4.06 -11.92
N ASP A 47 -40.62 -4.54 -12.45
CA ASP A 47 -41.45 -3.85 -13.45
C ASP A 47 -42.50 -2.91 -12.83
N PHE A 48 -42.41 -2.66 -11.52
CA PHE A 48 -43.33 -1.88 -10.69
C PHE A 48 -44.75 -2.46 -10.56
N THR A 49 -44.99 -3.70 -11.00
CA THR A 49 -46.25 -4.40 -10.73
C THR A 49 -46.31 -4.90 -9.28
N LEU A 50 -47.51 -5.02 -8.72
CA LEU A 50 -47.69 -5.47 -7.33
C LEU A 50 -47.37 -6.98 -7.21
N ALA A 51 -46.32 -7.32 -6.48
CA ALA A 51 -45.93 -8.69 -6.19
C ALA A 51 -46.72 -9.27 -5.00
N ALA A 52 -46.83 -8.48 -3.93
CA ALA A 52 -47.57 -8.87 -2.74
C ALA A 52 -48.04 -7.63 -1.96
N ARG A 53 -49.12 -7.79 -1.19
CA ARG A 53 -49.65 -6.72 -0.33
C ARG A 53 -50.23 -7.32 0.94
N THR A 54 -50.04 -6.64 2.06
CA THR A 54 -50.82 -6.86 3.27
C THR A 54 -51.29 -5.53 3.86
N ILE A 55 -52.41 -5.58 4.57
CA ILE A 55 -52.91 -4.47 5.38
C ILE A 55 -53.20 -5.07 6.74
N GLU A 56 -52.50 -4.56 7.75
CA GLU A 56 -52.70 -5.00 9.12
C GLU A 56 -54.04 -4.51 9.67
N PRO A 57 -54.72 -5.33 10.49
CA PRO A 57 -55.84 -4.84 11.27
C PRO A 57 -55.44 -3.61 12.09
N GLY A 58 -56.38 -2.66 12.23
CA GLY A 58 -56.15 -1.48 13.05
C GLY A 58 -55.79 -1.83 14.48
N PHE A 59 -54.78 -1.16 15.04
CA PHE A 59 -54.33 -1.35 16.41
C PHE A 59 -54.18 -0.01 17.14
N GLN A 60 -54.15 -0.07 18.47
CA GLN A 60 -53.90 1.11 19.31
C GLN A 60 -52.47 1.04 19.83
N LEU A 61 -51.80 2.19 19.88
CA LEU A 61 -50.43 2.30 20.38
C LEU A 61 -50.32 3.51 21.31
N LYS A 62 -50.03 3.28 22.59
CA LYS A 62 -49.84 4.37 23.55
C LYS A 62 -48.54 5.10 23.28
N MET A 63 -48.44 6.33 23.80
CA MET A 63 -47.20 7.10 23.76
C MET A 63 -46.05 6.28 24.37
N ASN A 64 -44.91 6.26 23.68
CA ASN A 64 -43.70 5.49 24.00
C ASN A 64 -43.87 3.96 24.00
N GLU A 65 -45.01 3.44 23.54
CA GLU A 65 -45.19 2.01 23.33
C GLU A 65 -44.57 1.59 21.99
N VAL A 66 -44.01 0.38 21.97
CA VAL A 66 -43.44 -0.25 20.77
C VAL A 66 -44.30 -1.44 20.39
N LYS A 67 -44.77 -1.48 19.15
CA LYS A 67 -45.42 -2.65 18.57
C LYS A 67 -44.49 -3.31 17.58
N GLN A 68 -44.26 -4.61 17.75
CA GLN A 68 -43.54 -5.43 16.78
C GLN A 68 -44.56 -6.17 15.92
N LEU A 69 -44.41 -6.08 14.61
CA LEU A 69 -45.22 -6.83 13.64
C LEU A 69 -44.31 -7.69 12.77
N GLN A 70 -44.81 -8.85 12.35
CA GLN A 70 -44.10 -9.78 11.49
C GLN A 70 -45.05 -10.30 10.42
N HIS A 71 -44.59 -10.25 9.17
CA HIS A 71 -45.33 -10.69 8.00
C HIS A 71 -44.49 -11.65 7.18
N SER A 72 -45.12 -12.66 6.63
CA SER A 72 -44.51 -13.57 5.66
C SER A 72 -45.23 -13.43 4.34
N PHE A 73 -44.47 -13.18 3.29
CA PHE A 73 -44.94 -13.07 1.93
C PHE A 73 -44.35 -14.20 1.10
N GLU A 74 -45.16 -14.78 0.22
CA GLU A 74 -44.70 -15.74 -0.77
C GLU A 74 -44.68 -15.05 -2.14
N ILE A 75 -43.50 -15.04 -2.78
CA ILE A 75 -43.34 -14.54 -4.15
C ILE A 75 -43.14 -15.74 -5.07
N THR A 76 -44.08 -15.92 -6.00
CA THR A 76 -44.02 -16.97 -7.02
C THR A 76 -43.24 -16.48 -8.24
N SER A 77 -42.38 -17.32 -8.82
CA SER A 77 -41.56 -16.99 -9.99
C SER A 77 -40.69 -15.74 -9.78
N PRO A 78 -39.84 -15.71 -8.74
CA PRO A 78 -39.06 -14.52 -8.40
C PRO A 78 -38.04 -14.18 -9.49
N PHE A 79 -37.94 -12.89 -9.82
CA PHE A 79 -36.80 -12.31 -10.53
C PHE A 79 -35.56 -12.32 -9.63
N PHE A 80 -34.49 -12.96 -10.07
CA PHE A 80 -33.22 -12.96 -9.35
C PHE A 80 -32.30 -11.86 -9.88
N TRP A 81 -31.70 -11.13 -8.96
CA TRP A 81 -30.64 -10.18 -9.27
C TRP A 81 -29.38 -10.96 -9.68
N SER A 82 -28.69 -10.43 -10.69
CA SER A 82 -27.33 -10.82 -11.04
C SER A 82 -26.61 -9.62 -11.64
N PRO A 83 -25.27 -9.63 -11.76
CA PRO A 83 -24.55 -8.58 -12.44
C PRO A 83 -25.06 -8.32 -13.87
N GLN A 84 -25.59 -9.31 -14.57
CA GLN A 84 -26.14 -9.17 -15.93
C GLN A 84 -27.61 -8.74 -15.94
N SER A 85 -28.34 -8.97 -14.85
CA SER A 85 -29.75 -8.63 -14.70
C SER A 85 -29.97 -7.98 -13.31
N PRO A 86 -29.60 -6.69 -13.14
CA PRO A 86 -29.61 -6.01 -11.85
C PRO A 86 -31.02 -5.56 -11.42
N GLN A 87 -31.97 -6.49 -11.45
CA GLN A 87 -33.35 -6.23 -11.09
C GLN A 87 -33.53 -6.19 -9.57
N VAL A 88 -34.21 -5.16 -9.06
CA VAL A 88 -34.48 -4.97 -7.63
C VAL A 88 -35.98 -4.91 -7.36
N TYR A 89 -36.41 -5.46 -6.23
CA TYR A 89 -37.78 -5.29 -5.73
C TYR A 89 -37.87 -3.99 -4.94
N SER A 90 -39.07 -3.43 -4.83
CA SER A 90 -39.35 -2.30 -3.94
C SER A 90 -40.36 -2.70 -2.87
N ILE A 91 -40.06 -2.45 -1.60
CA ILE A 91 -41.00 -2.57 -0.49
C ILE A 91 -41.35 -1.17 0.02
N SER A 92 -42.65 -0.90 0.12
CA SER A 92 -43.20 0.32 0.71
C SER A 92 -44.03 -0.06 1.93
N ILE A 93 -43.60 0.40 3.09
CA ILE A 93 -44.30 0.27 4.37
C ILE A 93 -44.91 1.62 4.68
N SER A 94 -46.22 1.66 4.90
CA SER A 94 -46.95 2.91 5.13
C SER A 94 -47.75 2.80 6.43
N LEU A 95 -47.56 3.77 7.32
CA LEU A 95 -48.27 3.90 8.59
C LEU A 95 -49.32 5.00 8.47
N SER A 96 -50.54 4.69 8.86
CA SER A 96 -51.65 5.65 8.91
C SER A 96 -52.25 5.72 10.32
N ILE A 97 -52.74 6.89 10.69
CA ILE A 97 -53.48 7.16 11.93
C ILE A 97 -54.86 7.67 11.55
N ASP A 98 -55.91 7.00 11.99
CA ASP A 98 -57.31 7.37 11.72
C ASP A 98 -57.60 7.57 10.22
N GLY A 99 -56.89 6.81 9.37
CA GLY A 99 -57.00 6.87 7.91
C GLY A 99 -56.08 7.88 7.21
N GLU A 100 -55.39 8.75 7.94
CA GLU A 100 -54.41 9.69 7.40
C GLU A 100 -53.01 9.06 7.37
N LEU A 101 -52.32 9.14 6.24
CA LEU A 101 -50.94 8.66 6.12
C LEU A 101 -50.00 9.56 6.96
N VAL A 102 -49.27 8.96 7.91
CA VAL A 102 -48.38 9.70 8.82
C VAL A 102 -46.90 9.39 8.58
N ASP A 103 -46.57 8.20 8.07
CA ASP A 103 -45.19 7.82 7.79
C ASP A 103 -45.13 6.81 6.62
N THR A 104 -44.02 6.82 5.89
CA THR A 104 -43.75 5.85 4.83
C THR A 104 -42.26 5.60 4.70
N ILE A 105 -41.89 4.33 4.71
CA ILE A 105 -40.54 3.86 4.41
C ILE A 105 -40.58 3.11 3.08
N ARG A 106 -39.66 3.47 2.18
CA ARG A 106 -39.44 2.73 0.94
C ARG A 106 -38.03 2.19 0.92
N LYS A 107 -37.89 0.93 0.55
CA LYS A 107 -36.60 0.26 0.40
C LYS A 107 -36.60 -0.55 -0.88
N GLU A 108 -35.51 -0.50 -1.62
CA GLU A 108 -35.29 -1.45 -2.70
C GLU A 108 -34.29 -2.49 -2.24
N PHE A 109 -34.44 -3.71 -2.72
CA PHE A 109 -33.56 -4.82 -2.37
C PHE A 109 -33.38 -5.76 -3.56
N PRO A 110 -32.13 -6.17 -3.86
CA PRO A 110 -31.88 -7.24 -4.81
C PRO A 110 -32.19 -8.59 -4.19
N LEU A 111 -32.52 -9.56 -5.03
CA LEU A 111 -32.76 -10.93 -4.61
C LEU A 111 -31.76 -11.88 -5.26
N TYR A 112 -30.77 -12.36 -4.50
CA TYR A 112 -29.84 -13.37 -4.98
C TYR A 112 -29.31 -14.24 -3.83
N THR A 113 -28.64 -15.33 -4.17
CA THR A 113 -27.86 -16.14 -3.22
C THR A 113 -26.43 -16.22 -3.69
N LEU A 114 -25.47 -15.97 -2.80
CA LEU A 114 -24.05 -16.14 -3.06
C LEU A 114 -23.48 -17.10 -2.02
N THR A 115 -22.91 -18.20 -2.45
CA THR A 115 -22.43 -19.26 -1.56
C THR A 115 -21.07 -19.77 -2.01
N SER A 116 -20.12 -19.89 -1.09
CA SER A 116 -18.84 -20.53 -1.33
C SER A 116 -18.83 -21.97 -0.82
N SER A 117 -18.12 -22.84 -1.51
CA SER A 117 -17.86 -24.22 -1.13
C SER A 117 -16.42 -24.58 -1.48
N PHE A 118 -15.97 -25.78 -1.13
CA PHE A 118 -14.63 -26.24 -1.52
C PHE A 118 -14.49 -26.26 -3.05
N ASP A 119 -15.48 -26.82 -3.75
CA ASP A 119 -15.40 -27.05 -5.19
C ASP A 119 -15.73 -25.80 -6.01
N GLU A 120 -16.66 -24.95 -5.57
CA GLU A 120 -17.03 -23.79 -6.37
C GLU A 120 -17.72 -22.68 -5.58
N LEU A 121 -17.63 -21.48 -6.13
CA LEU A 121 -18.44 -20.33 -5.77
C LEU A 121 -19.68 -20.32 -6.65
N GLN A 122 -20.86 -20.11 -6.07
CA GLN A 122 -22.12 -20.10 -6.79
C GLN A 122 -22.88 -18.78 -6.59
N LEU A 123 -23.41 -18.24 -7.68
CA LEU A 123 -24.41 -17.17 -7.68
C LEU A 123 -25.73 -17.74 -8.19
N ASN A 124 -26.79 -17.61 -7.38
CA ASN A 124 -28.12 -18.17 -7.66
C ASN A 124 -28.14 -19.68 -7.92
N GLY A 125 -27.15 -20.42 -7.38
CA GLY A 125 -26.97 -21.86 -7.56
C GLY A 125 -26.22 -22.26 -8.84
N LEU A 126 -25.67 -21.29 -9.57
CA LEU A 126 -24.86 -21.51 -10.77
C LEU A 126 -23.40 -21.14 -10.51
N PRO A 127 -22.42 -21.85 -11.11
CA PRO A 127 -21.00 -21.51 -10.96
C PRO A 127 -20.72 -20.05 -11.30
N PHE A 128 -19.97 -19.38 -10.46
CA PHE A 128 -19.67 -17.96 -10.56
C PHE A 128 -18.20 -17.69 -10.25
N SER A 129 -17.65 -16.65 -10.87
CA SER A 129 -16.30 -16.19 -10.62
C SER A 129 -16.27 -14.66 -10.60
N PHE A 130 -15.60 -14.10 -9.61
CA PHE A 130 -15.38 -12.66 -9.51
C PHE A 130 -14.46 -12.22 -10.65
N LYS A 131 -14.96 -11.31 -11.48
CA LYS A 131 -14.18 -10.53 -12.44
C LYS A 131 -14.25 -9.11 -11.93
N GLY A 132 -13.38 -8.81 -10.97
CA GLY A 132 -13.45 -7.61 -10.16
C GLY A 132 -12.32 -6.62 -10.41
N VAL A 133 -12.52 -5.43 -9.87
CA VAL A 133 -11.51 -4.38 -9.78
C VAL A 133 -11.58 -3.74 -8.40
N THR A 134 -10.45 -3.37 -7.81
CA THR A 134 -10.46 -2.53 -6.61
C THR A 134 -10.78 -1.10 -6.99
N TYR A 135 -11.34 -0.33 -6.07
CA TYR A 135 -11.66 1.06 -6.27
C TYR A 135 -11.44 1.85 -4.97
N ILE A 136 -10.58 2.87 -5.06
CA ILE A 136 -10.35 3.87 -4.02
C ILE A 136 -10.79 5.21 -4.59
N PRO A 137 -11.88 5.83 -4.07
CA PRO A 137 -12.33 7.13 -4.56
C PRO A 137 -11.27 8.21 -4.34
N SER A 138 -10.70 8.74 -5.42
CA SER A 138 -9.72 9.83 -5.41
C SER A 138 -9.97 10.74 -6.62
N PHE A 139 -10.06 12.04 -6.41
CA PHE A 139 -10.37 13.05 -7.42
C PHE A 139 -9.36 14.19 -7.32
N ASP A 140 -8.74 14.56 -8.43
CA ASP A 140 -7.58 15.46 -8.49
C ASP A 140 -7.70 16.73 -7.60
N GLU A 141 -8.76 17.52 -7.76
CA GLU A 141 -8.97 18.76 -6.99
C GLU A 141 -9.71 18.58 -5.66
N LEU A 142 -10.39 17.44 -5.47
CA LEU A 142 -11.33 17.24 -4.36
C LEU A 142 -10.90 16.15 -3.37
N GLY A 143 -9.77 15.49 -3.63
CA GLY A 143 -9.32 14.31 -2.87
C GLY A 143 -10.42 13.24 -2.90
N ASN A 144 -10.85 12.80 -1.72
CA ASN A 144 -11.88 11.75 -1.62
C ASN A 144 -13.33 12.31 -1.72
N LEU A 145 -13.49 13.63 -1.86
CA LEU A 145 -14.81 14.26 -1.97
C LEU A 145 -15.33 14.10 -3.41
N ALA A 146 -16.37 13.30 -3.58
CA ALA A 146 -17.03 13.09 -4.86
C ALA A 146 -18.44 13.68 -4.85
N SER A 147 -18.86 14.28 -5.97
CA SER A 147 -20.27 14.52 -6.22
C SER A 147 -20.99 13.22 -6.57
N PHE A 148 -22.31 13.14 -6.36
CA PHE A 148 -23.09 11.94 -6.71
C PHE A 148 -22.98 11.57 -8.20
N ASN A 149 -22.86 12.56 -9.09
CA ASN A 149 -22.67 12.30 -10.52
C ASN A 149 -21.32 11.62 -10.78
N GLN A 150 -20.24 12.10 -10.16
CA GLN A 150 -18.92 11.47 -10.29
C GLN A 150 -18.92 10.03 -9.76
N MET A 151 -19.54 9.80 -8.59
CA MET A 151 -19.69 8.45 -8.04
C MET A 151 -20.39 7.51 -9.04
N GLU A 152 -21.46 7.99 -9.67
CA GLU A 152 -22.23 7.23 -10.65
C GLU A 152 -21.46 6.99 -11.96
N GLU A 153 -20.72 7.98 -12.45
CA GLU A 153 -19.86 7.86 -13.63
C GLU A 153 -18.76 6.81 -13.42
N ASP A 154 -18.11 6.79 -12.26
CA ASP A 154 -17.08 5.79 -11.93
C ASP A 154 -17.66 4.37 -11.90
N ILE A 155 -18.83 4.18 -11.24
CA ILE A 155 -19.49 2.87 -11.20
C ILE A 155 -19.95 2.41 -12.59
N LYS A 156 -20.48 3.33 -13.40
CA LYS A 156 -20.82 3.03 -14.81
C LYS A 156 -19.58 2.61 -15.60
N LEU A 157 -18.46 3.30 -15.42
CA LEU A 157 -17.22 3.01 -16.15
C LEU A 157 -16.63 1.66 -15.74
N ILE A 158 -16.64 1.34 -14.44
CA ILE A 158 -16.28 -0.01 -13.93
C ILE A 158 -17.15 -1.07 -14.60
N LYS A 159 -18.47 -0.85 -14.63
CA LYS A 159 -19.41 -1.79 -15.27
C LYS A 159 -19.18 -1.94 -16.78
N GLN A 160 -18.98 -0.83 -17.48
CA GLN A 160 -18.72 -0.78 -18.92
C GLN A 160 -17.38 -1.42 -19.32
N THR A 161 -16.43 -1.50 -18.39
CA THR A 161 -15.16 -2.22 -18.59
C THR A 161 -15.39 -3.74 -18.63
N GLY A 162 -16.53 -4.24 -18.14
CA GLY A 162 -16.89 -5.67 -18.13
C GLY A 162 -16.74 -6.34 -16.77
N PHE A 163 -16.40 -5.57 -15.72
CA PHE A 163 -16.34 -6.09 -14.36
C PHE A 163 -17.74 -6.44 -13.84
N ASN A 164 -17.80 -7.46 -12.97
CA ASN A 164 -19.04 -7.92 -12.31
C ASN A 164 -19.04 -7.69 -10.80
N SER A 165 -17.92 -7.20 -10.26
CA SER A 165 -17.68 -6.95 -8.85
C SER A 165 -16.72 -5.79 -8.68
N VAL A 166 -16.82 -5.10 -7.54
CA VAL A 166 -15.93 -4.01 -7.16
C VAL A 166 -15.55 -4.16 -5.69
N SER A 167 -14.28 -3.97 -5.38
CA SER A 167 -13.80 -3.96 -3.99
C SER A 167 -13.44 -2.54 -3.57
N PHE A 168 -14.18 -2.00 -2.61
CA PHE A 168 -13.86 -0.74 -1.95
C PHE A 168 -12.77 -1.03 -0.91
N ALA A 169 -11.54 -1.12 -1.41
CA ALA A 169 -10.41 -1.57 -0.62
C ALA A 169 -10.06 -0.54 0.46
N LYS A 170 -9.84 -1.03 1.69
CA LYS A 170 -9.22 -0.30 2.81
C LYS A 170 -9.85 1.06 3.12
N SER A 171 -11.15 1.23 2.89
CA SER A 171 -11.85 2.50 3.03
C SER A 171 -13.33 2.31 3.40
N ASP A 172 -13.93 3.38 3.91
CA ASP A 172 -15.37 3.46 4.18
C ASP A 172 -16.06 4.12 2.98
N PRO A 173 -16.65 3.38 2.04
CA PRO A 173 -17.25 3.98 0.87
C PRO A 173 -18.57 4.66 1.22
N HIS A 174 -18.82 5.82 0.61
CA HIS A 174 -20.12 6.47 0.75
C HIS A 174 -21.27 5.49 0.37
N PRO A 175 -22.33 5.32 1.18
CA PRO A 175 -23.39 4.32 0.96
C PRO A 175 -24.06 4.36 -0.42
N TYR A 176 -24.08 5.53 -1.05
CA TYR A 176 -24.55 5.70 -2.43
C TYR A 176 -23.83 4.80 -3.44
N TYR A 177 -22.55 4.49 -3.24
CA TYR A 177 -21.82 3.55 -4.10
C TYR A 177 -22.44 2.15 -4.08
N LEU A 178 -22.89 1.68 -2.91
CA LEU A 178 -23.55 0.38 -2.80
C LEU A 178 -24.88 0.41 -3.55
N ARG A 179 -25.65 1.49 -3.43
CA ARG A 179 -26.88 1.69 -4.21
C ARG A 179 -26.63 1.69 -5.72
N LEU A 180 -25.56 2.35 -6.17
CA LEU A 180 -25.14 2.32 -7.57
C LEU A 180 -24.76 0.90 -8.00
N CYS A 181 -24.05 0.13 -7.16
CA CYS A 181 -23.71 -1.27 -7.43
C CYS A 181 -24.95 -2.16 -7.57
N GLU A 182 -25.97 -1.98 -6.71
CA GLU A 182 -27.26 -2.66 -6.84
C GLU A 182 -27.90 -2.39 -8.20
N ASN A 183 -27.96 -1.12 -8.60
CA ASN A 183 -28.65 -0.65 -9.80
C ASN A 183 -27.90 -0.99 -11.10
N TYR A 184 -26.56 -0.93 -11.10
CA TYR A 184 -25.72 -1.18 -12.28
C TYR A 184 -25.23 -2.63 -12.39
N GLY A 185 -25.47 -3.46 -11.37
CA GLY A 185 -25.13 -4.88 -11.41
C GLY A 185 -23.66 -5.15 -11.10
N LEU A 186 -23.23 -4.78 -9.90
CA LEU A 186 -21.91 -5.12 -9.35
C LEU A 186 -22.08 -5.69 -7.94
N LEU A 187 -21.38 -6.78 -7.64
CA LEU A 187 -21.22 -7.25 -6.27
C LEU A 187 -20.14 -6.40 -5.58
N ALA A 188 -20.48 -5.78 -4.46
CA ALA A 188 -19.58 -4.90 -3.72
C ALA A 188 -18.89 -5.66 -2.59
N PHE A 189 -17.57 -5.57 -2.57
CA PHE A 189 -16.73 -6.04 -1.48
C PHE A 189 -16.34 -4.81 -0.66
N LEU A 190 -16.49 -4.91 0.66
CA LEU A 190 -16.05 -3.90 1.60
C LEU A 190 -14.93 -4.49 2.43
N GLU A 191 -13.95 -3.68 2.85
CA GLU A 191 -12.82 -4.14 3.65
C GLU A 191 -12.54 -3.16 4.77
N VAL A 192 -12.41 -3.66 6.00
CA VAL A 192 -12.00 -2.81 7.11
C VAL A 192 -10.57 -2.31 6.90
N PRO A 193 -10.19 -1.12 7.39
CA PRO A 193 -8.86 -0.53 7.17
C PRO A 193 -7.76 -1.19 8.02
N LEU A 194 -7.72 -2.52 8.04
CA LEU A 194 -6.71 -3.35 8.69
C LEU A 194 -5.75 -3.86 7.63
N ASN A 195 -4.59 -3.22 7.49
CA ASN A 195 -3.63 -3.54 6.43
C ASN A 195 -2.19 -3.54 6.94
N PHE A 196 -1.45 -4.61 6.65
CA PHE A 196 -0.02 -4.72 6.98
C PHE A 196 0.26 -4.42 8.46
N ILE A 197 -0.48 -5.10 9.34
CA ILE A 197 -0.46 -4.87 10.79
C ILE A 197 0.71 -5.64 11.42
N PRO A 198 1.53 -5.02 12.29
CA PRO A 198 2.55 -5.74 13.02
C PRO A 198 2.00 -6.77 14.00
N GLN A 199 2.79 -7.82 14.25
CA GLN A 199 2.45 -8.91 15.18
C GLN A 199 2.12 -8.38 16.59
N SER A 200 2.85 -7.38 17.08
CA SER A 200 2.63 -6.76 18.40
C SER A 200 1.22 -6.18 18.53
N PHE A 201 0.71 -5.53 17.48
CA PHE A 201 -0.64 -4.97 17.44
C PHE A 201 -1.69 -6.06 17.27
N SER A 202 -1.43 -7.08 16.44
CA SER A 202 -2.35 -8.21 16.30
C SER A 202 -2.49 -9.02 17.60
N ALA A 203 -1.48 -9.01 18.48
CA ALA A 203 -1.54 -9.62 19.81
C ALA A 203 -2.24 -8.75 20.86
N ASP A 204 -2.30 -7.43 20.65
CA ASP A 204 -2.77 -6.46 21.63
C ASP A 204 -4.30 -6.55 21.85
N SER A 205 -4.71 -6.70 23.12
CA SER A 205 -6.13 -6.87 23.47
C SER A 205 -6.98 -5.64 23.17
N ASP A 206 -6.41 -4.45 23.35
CA ASP A 206 -7.13 -3.20 23.12
C ASP A 206 -7.31 -2.96 21.61
N PHE A 207 -6.29 -3.25 20.81
CA PHE A 207 -6.36 -3.24 19.36
C PHE A 207 -7.40 -4.22 18.82
N LYS A 208 -7.38 -5.48 19.30
CA LYS A 208 -8.40 -6.49 18.98
C LYS A 208 -9.81 -5.98 19.32
N THR A 209 -9.99 -5.42 20.51
CA THR A 209 -11.30 -4.91 20.97
C THR A 209 -11.80 -3.74 20.10
N ARG A 210 -10.93 -2.76 19.80
CA ARG A 210 -11.28 -1.65 18.90
C ARG A 210 -11.64 -2.14 17.50
N SER A 211 -10.87 -3.09 16.97
CA SER A 211 -11.11 -3.68 15.65
C SER A 211 -12.46 -4.41 15.58
N LYS A 212 -12.83 -5.15 16.63
CA LYS A 212 -14.15 -5.80 16.75
C LYS A 212 -15.29 -4.81 16.78
N ASN A 213 -15.17 -3.75 17.60
CA ASN A 213 -16.21 -2.72 17.67
C ASN A 213 -16.37 -2.02 16.32
N TYR A 214 -15.26 -1.67 15.67
CA TYR A 214 -15.27 -1.05 14.35
C TYR A 214 -15.97 -1.91 13.31
N ILE A 215 -15.59 -3.18 13.17
CA ILE A 215 -16.19 -4.06 12.15
C ILE A 215 -17.67 -4.33 12.42
N THR A 216 -18.07 -4.39 13.70
CA THR A 216 -19.48 -4.53 14.09
C THR A 216 -20.29 -3.33 13.61
N GLU A 217 -19.86 -2.11 13.94
CA GLU A 217 -20.52 -0.87 13.51
C GLU A 217 -20.51 -0.72 11.99
N PHE A 218 -19.39 -1.06 11.35
CA PHE A 218 -19.22 -1.04 9.90
C PHE A 218 -20.25 -1.95 9.23
N VAL A 219 -20.33 -3.22 9.64
CA VAL A 219 -21.29 -4.16 9.08
C VAL A 219 -22.73 -3.74 9.37
N GLU A 220 -23.04 -3.23 10.57
CA GLU A 220 -24.37 -2.71 10.88
C GLU A 220 -24.79 -1.61 9.90
N GLY A 221 -23.87 -0.69 9.57
CA GLY A 221 -24.10 0.40 8.61
C GLY A 221 -24.33 -0.04 7.16
N TYR A 222 -23.71 -1.15 6.71
CA TYR A 222 -23.80 -1.59 5.31
C TYR A 222 -24.66 -2.83 5.06
N SER A 223 -25.02 -3.60 6.10
CA SER A 223 -25.79 -4.87 5.99
C SER A 223 -27.20 -4.73 5.42
N GLU A 224 -27.60 -3.49 5.18
CA GLU A 224 -28.88 -3.10 4.65
C GLU A 224 -28.89 -3.09 3.11
N PHE A 225 -27.72 -2.95 2.47
CA PHE A 225 -27.53 -2.96 1.03
C PHE A 225 -27.33 -4.39 0.56
N GLY A 226 -28.12 -4.82 -0.42
CA GLY A 226 -28.02 -6.18 -0.94
C GLY A 226 -26.81 -6.36 -1.88
N SER A 227 -26.26 -5.32 -2.49
CA SER A 227 -25.01 -5.44 -3.26
C SER A 227 -23.79 -5.77 -2.40
N PHE A 228 -23.86 -5.54 -1.07
CA PHE A 228 -22.78 -5.86 -0.14
C PHE A 228 -22.64 -7.38 -0.03
N ALA A 229 -21.69 -7.92 -0.80
CA ALA A 229 -21.55 -9.33 -1.06
C ALA A 229 -20.54 -10.00 -0.13
N ALA A 230 -19.49 -9.29 0.25
CA ALA A 230 -18.45 -9.81 1.12
C ALA A 230 -17.75 -8.73 1.95
N ILE A 231 -17.37 -9.08 3.18
CA ILE A 231 -16.58 -8.25 4.10
C ILE A 231 -15.17 -8.82 4.28
N GLY A 232 -14.17 -7.97 4.04
CA GLY A 232 -12.76 -8.25 4.27
C GLY A 232 -12.37 -7.89 5.71
N LEU A 233 -11.78 -8.84 6.42
CA LEU A 233 -11.26 -8.72 7.79
C LEU A 233 -9.85 -8.11 7.83
N GLY A 234 -9.38 -7.58 6.71
CA GLY A 234 -8.07 -6.99 6.53
C GLY A 234 -7.22 -7.66 5.45
N SER A 235 -6.05 -7.09 5.23
CA SER A 235 -5.19 -7.37 4.10
C SER A 235 -3.70 -7.40 4.46
N SER A 236 -2.90 -7.94 3.55
CA SER A 236 -1.46 -8.15 3.71
C SER A 236 -1.10 -8.92 4.99
N TYR A 237 -1.95 -9.87 5.38
CA TYR A 237 -1.64 -10.83 6.44
C TYR A 237 -0.58 -11.83 5.96
N LEU A 238 0.22 -12.31 6.91
CA LEU A 238 1.20 -13.37 6.74
C LEU A 238 0.75 -14.59 7.53
N ALA A 239 0.55 -15.74 6.86
CA ALA A 239 0.12 -16.99 7.50
C ALA A 239 1.13 -17.53 8.52
N VAL A 240 2.43 -17.25 8.32
CA VAL A 240 3.51 -17.61 9.26
C VAL A 240 3.42 -16.91 10.62
N ILE A 241 2.56 -15.88 10.77
CA ILE A 241 2.37 -15.14 12.02
C ILE A 241 1.07 -15.61 12.69
N PRO A 242 1.12 -16.42 13.75
CA PRO A 242 -0.08 -16.97 14.41
C PRO A 242 -1.05 -15.90 14.91
N GLU A 243 -0.53 -14.75 15.35
CA GLU A 243 -1.32 -13.63 15.88
C GLU A 243 -2.20 -12.99 14.79
N HIS A 244 -1.79 -13.04 13.52
CA HIS A 244 -2.66 -12.64 12.41
C HIS A 244 -3.86 -13.58 12.28
N LEU A 245 -3.60 -14.89 12.33
CA LEU A 245 -4.66 -15.91 12.22
C LEU A 245 -5.63 -15.83 13.41
N GLU A 246 -5.11 -15.57 14.62
CA GLU A 246 -5.94 -15.36 15.81
C GLU A 246 -6.80 -14.10 15.69
N LEU A 247 -6.22 -12.97 15.24
CA LEU A 247 -6.97 -11.74 15.00
C LEU A 247 -8.12 -11.96 14.01
N ILE A 248 -7.86 -12.65 12.89
CA ILE A 248 -8.90 -12.97 11.89
C ILE A 248 -10.02 -13.81 12.51
N LYS A 249 -9.70 -14.86 13.28
CA LYS A 249 -10.68 -15.70 13.99
C LYS A 249 -11.54 -14.89 14.96
N GLU A 250 -10.89 -14.01 15.71
CA GLU A 250 -11.56 -13.14 16.67
C GLU A 250 -12.49 -12.12 16.01
N LEU A 251 -12.11 -11.57 14.86
CA LEU A 251 -12.97 -10.66 14.08
C LEU A 251 -14.15 -11.42 13.47
N GLU A 252 -13.91 -12.57 12.83
CA GLU A 252 -14.95 -13.40 12.21
C GLU A 252 -16.04 -13.78 13.24
N SER A 253 -15.62 -14.28 14.41
CA SER A 253 -16.55 -14.70 15.46
C SER A 253 -17.38 -13.57 16.08
N SER A 254 -16.97 -12.31 15.90
CA SER A 254 -17.68 -11.14 16.42
C SER A 254 -18.74 -10.57 15.48
N LEU A 255 -18.78 -11.03 14.22
CA LEU A 255 -19.60 -10.41 13.19
C LEU A 255 -21.12 -10.61 13.40
N PRO A 256 -21.91 -9.53 13.43
CA PRO A 256 -23.36 -9.65 13.36
C PRO A 256 -23.80 -10.04 11.94
N PHE A 257 -24.98 -10.66 11.81
CA PHE A 257 -25.60 -10.97 10.52
C PHE A 257 -24.77 -11.82 9.53
N ARG A 258 -23.83 -12.65 10.03
CA ARG A 258 -22.88 -13.47 9.25
C ARG A 258 -23.47 -14.25 8.06
N ASN A 259 -24.76 -14.59 8.08
CA ASN A 259 -25.41 -15.33 6.97
C ASN A 259 -25.84 -14.44 5.78
N LYS A 260 -25.60 -13.12 5.80
CA LYS A 260 -26.01 -12.19 4.73
C LYS A 260 -24.94 -11.95 3.66
N PHE A 261 -23.67 -12.07 4.00
CA PHE A 261 -22.52 -11.75 3.16
C PHE A 261 -21.42 -12.78 3.43
N LEU A 262 -20.48 -12.92 2.50
CA LEU A 262 -19.30 -13.76 2.71
C LEU A 262 -18.24 -13.01 3.54
N THR A 263 -17.41 -13.74 4.26
CA THR A 263 -16.26 -13.21 5.02
C THR A 263 -14.96 -13.60 4.34
N TYR A 264 -13.98 -12.69 4.32
CA TYR A 264 -12.67 -13.00 3.76
C TYR A 264 -11.51 -12.30 4.47
N ALA A 265 -10.30 -12.81 4.29
CA ALA A 265 -9.05 -12.13 4.66
C ALA A 265 -8.04 -12.27 3.52
N SER A 266 -7.20 -11.25 3.31
CA SER A 266 -6.20 -11.25 2.23
C SER A 266 -4.79 -11.51 2.76
N PHE A 267 -4.07 -12.40 2.08
CA PHE A 267 -2.73 -12.86 2.44
C PHE A 267 -1.72 -12.51 1.36
N THR A 268 -0.49 -12.22 1.80
CA THR A 268 0.66 -11.98 0.92
C THR A 268 1.68 -13.12 1.07
N GLY A 269 2.47 -13.37 0.02
CA GLY A 269 3.46 -14.46 0.00
C GLY A 269 2.94 -15.82 -0.49
N GLY A 270 1.63 -15.94 -0.78
CA GLY A 270 1.05 -17.14 -1.39
C GLY A 270 0.87 -18.33 -0.45
N GLU A 271 1.09 -18.16 0.85
CA GLU A 271 0.81 -19.16 1.88
C GLU A 271 -0.47 -18.80 2.64
N VAL A 272 -1.31 -19.78 2.93
CA VAL A 272 -2.58 -19.62 3.64
C VAL A 272 -2.81 -20.83 4.53
N GLU A 273 -3.25 -20.59 5.77
CA GLU A 273 -3.75 -21.65 6.66
C GLU A 273 -5.27 -21.61 6.71
N LYS A 274 -5.91 -22.77 6.78
CA LYS A 274 -7.37 -22.87 6.91
C LYS A 274 -7.83 -22.31 8.26
N ILE A 275 -8.70 -21.31 8.20
CA ILE A 275 -9.36 -20.67 9.32
C ILE A 275 -10.81 -21.15 9.38
N ASP A 276 -11.23 -21.63 10.56
CA ASP A 276 -12.60 -22.04 10.79
C ASP A 276 -13.56 -20.88 10.55
N ASN A 277 -14.72 -21.18 9.95
CA ASN A 277 -15.79 -20.23 9.63
C ASN A 277 -15.49 -19.13 8.60
N LEU A 278 -14.25 -18.98 8.13
CA LEU A 278 -13.93 -18.05 7.04
C LEU A 278 -14.42 -18.58 5.68
N ASP A 279 -15.15 -17.74 4.94
CA ASP A 279 -15.80 -18.16 3.69
C ASP A 279 -14.84 -18.15 2.49
N LEU A 280 -14.01 -17.11 2.39
CA LEU A 280 -13.09 -16.88 1.29
C LEU A 280 -11.69 -16.47 1.76
N TYR A 281 -10.68 -16.73 0.93
CA TYR A 281 -9.26 -16.42 1.16
C TYR A 281 -8.73 -15.64 -0.04
N GLY A 282 -8.32 -14.40 0.21
CA GLY A 282 -7.73 -13.53 -0.79
C GLY A 282 -6.23 -13.73 -0.91
N ILE A 283 -5.71 -13.85 -2.13
CA ILE A 283 -4.26 -13.87 -2.40
C ILE A 283 -3.86 -12.55 -3.06
N GLU A 284 -2.88 -11.86 -2.48
CA GLU A 284 -2.31 -10.63 -3.01
C GLU A 284 -1.11 -10.93 -3.92
N ILE A 285 -1.19 -10.43 -5.15
CA ILE A 285 -0.14 -10.52 -6.16
C ILE A 285 0.38 -9.11 -6.41
N ILE A 286 1.66 -8.92 -6.17
CA ILE A 286 2.36 -7.65 -6.37
C ILE A 286 3.52 -7.89 -7.33
N GLY A 287 3.53 -7.13 -8.44
CA GLY A 287 4.53 -7.30 -9.48
C GLY A 287 4.44 -8.66 -10.18
N ASN A 288 5.55 -9.10 -10.78
CA ASN A 288 5.62 -10.26 -11.67
C ASN A 288 5.66 -11.63 -10.96
N SER A 289 5.29 -11.70 -9.68
CA SER A 289 5.47 -12.92 -8.86
C SER A 289 4.76 -14.16 -9.42
N PHE A 290 3.63 -13.99 -10.12
CA PHE A 290 2.88 -15.11 -10.71
C PHE A 290 3.32 -15.51 -12.13
N ILE A 291 4.07 -14.66 -12.84
CA ILE A 291 4.33 -14.84 -14.28
C ILE A 291 5.19 -16.08 -14.53
N ASN A 292 6.12 -16.36 -13.62
CA ASN A 292 7.07 -17.47 -13.77
C ASN A 292 6.66 -18.72 -12.98
N ASP A 293 5.81 -18.57 -11.95
CA ASP A 293 5.41 -19.68 -11.10
C ASP A 293 4.00 -19.47 -10.50
N THR A 294 3.06 -20.32 -10.89
CA THR A 294 1.71 -20.39 -10.29
C THR A 294 1.57 -21.57 -9.33
N SER A 295 2.62 -22.36 -9.11
CA SER A 295 2.57 -23.59 -8.31
C SER A 295 2.16 -23.32 -6.87
N GLY A 296 2.65 -22.24 -6.25
CA GLY A 296 2.23 -21.82 -4.91
C GLY A 296 0.72 -21.57 -4.83
N ILE A 297 0.19 -20.73 -5.73
CA ILE A 297 -1.25 -20.42 -5.79
C ILE A 297 -2.07 -21.68 -6.06
N ASN A 298 -1.65 -22.51 -7.01
CA ASN A 298 -2.33 -23.76 -7.34
C ASN A 298 -2.29 -24.77 -6.17
N SER A 299 -1.22 -24.79 -5.39
CA SER A 299 -1.10 -25.61 -4.17
C SER A 299 -2.16 -25.19 -3.15
N VAL A 300 -2.28 -23.88 -2.88
CA VAL A 300 -3.30 -23.37 -1.94
C VAL A 300 -4.71 -23.65 -2.47
N ILE A 301 -4.96 -23.48 -3.78
CA ILE A 301 -6.25 -23.82 -4.41
C ILE A 301 -6.62 -25.29 -4.17
N ASN A 302 -5.67 -26.20 -4.27
CA ASN A 302 -5.89 -27.63 -4.02
C ASN A 302 -6.17 -27.93 -2.53
N GLU A 303 -5.57 -27.18 -1.61
CA GLU A 303 -5.71 -27.40 -0.16
C GLU A 303 -7.00 -26.79 0.43
N ILE A 304 -7.30 -25.53 0.09
CA ILE A 304 -8.43 -24.77 0.65
C ILE A 304 -9.70 -24.94 -0.19
N GLY A 305 -9.54 -25.21 -1.49
CA GLY A 305 -10.61 -25.37 -2.46
C GLY A 305 -10.81 -24.14 -3.35
N LYS A 306 -10.95 -24.36 -4.66
CA LYS A 306 -11.10 -23.29 -5.65
C LYS A 306 -12.34 -22.40 -5.44
N GLY A 307 -13.39 -22.92 -4.81
CA GLY A 307 -14.59 -22.13 -4.49
C GLY A 307 -14.41 -21.18 -3.31
N LYS A 308 -13.28 -21.26 -2.61
CA LYS A 308 -12.93 -20.42 -1.45
C LYS A 308 -11.76 -19.48 -1.71
N ILE A 309 -11.01 -19.63 -2.79
CA ILE A 309 -9.86 -18.77 -3.07
C ILE A 309 -10.23 -17.76 -4.15
N PHE A 310 -9.71 -16.55 -4.04
CA PHE A 310 -9.69 -15.56 -5.11
C PHE A 310 -8.41 -14.72 -5.05
N ILE A 311 -8.02 -14.10 -6.16
CA ILE A 311 -6.95 -13.09 -6.15
C ILE A 311 -7.55 -11.77 -5.66
N SER A 312 -7.25 -11.36 -4.44
CA SER A 312 -7.86 -10.15 -3.86
C SER A 312 -7.25 -8.85 -4.39
N SER A 313 -6.04 -8.91 -4.92
CA SER A 313 -5.39 -7.77 -5.55
C SER A 313 -4.28 -8.25 -6.48
N ALA A 314 -4.39 -7.91 -7.77
CA ALA A 314 -3.30 -8.04 -8.74
C ALA A 314 -2.77 -6.64 -9.10
N THR A 315 -1.55 -6.32 -8.67
CA THR A 315 -0.95 -4.98 -8.75
C THR A 315 0.28 -4.95 -9.64
N TYR A 316 0.34 -3.98 -10.55
CA TYR A 316 1.53 -3.66 -11.34
C TYR A 316 1.83 -2.16 -11.26
N PHE A 317 3.10 -1.81 -11.03
CA PHE A 317 3.53 -0.42 -10.87
C PHE A 317 3.97 0.19 -12.19
N VAL A 318 3.53 1.41 -12.47
CA VAL A 318 4.00 2.19 -13.61
C VAL A 318 4.76 3.41 -13.10
N ASN A 319 6.04 3.52 -13.47
CA ASN A 319 6.88 4.63 -13.03
C ASN A 319 7.74 5.23 -14.16
N ALA A 320 7.84 4.54 -15.30
CA ALA A 320 8.51 5.00 -16.51
C ALA A 320 7.55 5.67 -17.51
N GLY A 321 6.23 5.54 -17.32
CA GLY A 321 5.22 6.09 -18.23
C GLY A 321 5.06 5.27 -19.51
N GLY A 322 4.90 5.93 -20.66
CA GLY A 322 4.79 5.27 -21.96
C GLY A 322 6.15 4.99 -22.61
N SER A 323 6.26 3.93 -23.41
CA SER A 323 7.53 3.48 -23.99
C SER A 323 7.42 2.97 -25.44
N SER A 324 8.50 2.35 -25.95
CA SER A 324 8.49 1.70 -27.27
C SER A 324 7.84 0.30 -27.26
N GLY A 325 7.46 -0.22 -26.09
CA GLY A 325 6.77 -1.50 -25.93
C GLY A 325 7.06 -2.21 -24.61
N TYR A 326 6.36 -3.33 -24.37
CA TYR A 326 6.29 -4.03 -23.08
C TYR A 326 7.60 -4.68 -22.61
N SER A 327 8.64 -4.71 -23.46
CA SER A 327 9.99 -5.15 -23.05
C SER A 327 10.68 -4.17 -22.11
N ASN A 328 10.15 -2.95 -21.98
CA ASN A 328 10.58 -1.97 -20.98
C ASN A 328 9.67 -2.07 -19.76
N GLU A 329 10.23 -2.48 -18.63
CA GLU A 329 9.49 -2.70 -17.39
C GLU A 329 8.92 -1.39 -16.81
N ASN A 330 7.89 -1.51 -15.97
CA ASN A 330 7.24 -0.41 -15.27
C ASN A 330 6.67 0.68 -16.19
N THR A 331 6.26 0.28 -17.40
CA THR A 331 5.61 1.13 -18.42
C THR A 331 4.14 0.77 -18.60
N TYR A 332 3.35 1.65 -19.25
CA TYR A 332 1.95 1.36 -19.56
C TYR A 332 1.80 0.15 -20.51
N GLU A 333 2.73 -0.08 -21.43
CA GLU A 333 2.72 -1.25 -22.30
C GLU A 333 3.04 -2.54 -21.53
N ALA A 334 3.99 -2.49 -20.59
CA ALA A 334 4.31 -3.61 -19.72
C ALA A 334 3.16 -3.95 -18.76
N GLN A 335 2.48 -2.94 -18.21
CA GLN A 335 1.26 -3.13 -17.43
C GLN A 335 0.15 -3.80 -18.25
N ALA A 336 -0.02 -3.40 -19.51
CA ALA A 336 -0.99 -4.03 -20.40
C ALA A 336 -0.65 -5.51 -20.66
N LYS A 337 0.63 -5.83 -20.90
CA LYS A 337 1.09 -7.21 -21.10
C LYS A 337 0.91 -8.05 -19.84
N TYR A 338 1.24 -7.49 -18.68
CA TYR A 338 1.05 -8.09 -17.37
C TYR A 338 -0.40 -8.55 -17.17
N PHE A 339 -1.37 -7.67 -17.41
CA PHE A 339 -2.78 -8.02 -17.25
C PHE A 339 -3.31 -8.94 -18.36
N GLU A 340 -2.76 -8.87 -19.59
CA GLU A 340 -3.05 -9.87 -20.63
C GLU A 340 -2.66 -11.28 -20.14
N ASP A 341 -1.46 -11.42 -19.60
CA ASP A 341 -0.92 -12.69 -19.09
C ASP A 341 -1.67 -13.16 -17.84
N PHE A 342 -1.93 -12.26 -16.90
CA PHE A 342 -2.73 -12.53 -15.69
C PHE A 342 -4.09 -13.13 -16.05
N LEU A 343 -4.84 -12.45 -16.93
CA LEU A 343 -6.15 -12.91 -17.37
C LEU A 343 -6.10 -14.20 -18.19
N THR A 344 -4.94 -14.55 -18.76
CA THR A 344 -4.74 -15.85 -19.43
C THR A 344 -4.50 -16.95 -18.41
N ALA A 345 -3.62 -16.69 -17.42
CA ALA A 345 -3.25 -17.63 -16.38
C ALA A 345 -4.45 -18.03 -15.51
N PHE A 346 -5.32 -17.09 -15.17
CA PHE A 346 -6.50 -17.31 -14.33
C PHE A 346 -7.80 -17.38 -15.16
N SER A 347 -7.80 -18.22 -16.21
CA SER A 347 -8.96 -18.48 -17.06
C SER A 347 -9.35 -19.97 -17.08
N GLY A 348 -10.55 -20.28 -17.55
CA GLY A 348 -11.03 -21.67 -17.65
C GLY A 348 -11.31 -22.33 -16.31
N GLU A 349 -10.93 -23.60 -16.16
CA GLU A 349 -11.20 -24.41 -14.95
C GLU A 349 -10.40 -23.98 -13.72
N ASN A 350 -9.26 -23.29 -13.92
CA ASN A 350 -8.36 -22.80 -12.87
C ASN A 350 -8.61 -21.33 -12.52
N ASN A 351 -9.83 -20.83 -12.70
CA ASN A 351 -10.15 -19.43 -12.41
C ASN A 351 -10.70 -19.28 -10.97
N PRO A 352 -9.89 -18.84 -9.99
CA PRO A 352 -10.34 -18.57 -8.62
C PRO A 352 -11.20 -17.28 -8.53
N GLY A 353 -11.31 -16.51 -9.61
CA GLY A 353 -11.81 -15.14 -9.55
C GLY A 353 -10.73 -14.18 -9.04
N TYR A 354 -10.88 -12.90 -9.35
CA TYR A 354 -9.85 -11.90 -9.12
C TYR A 354 -10.39 -10.49 -8.96
N PHE A 355 -9.56 -9.64 -8.37
CA PHE A 355 -9.66 -8.18 -8.40
C PHE A 355 -8.37 -7.58 -8.93
N ILE A 356 -8.48 -6.83 -10.03
CA ILE A 356 -7.38 -6.03 -10.57
C ILE A 356 -7.21 -4.77 -9.73
N ASN A 357 -5.98 -4.44 -9.32
CA ASN A 357 -5.68 -3.29 -8.49
C ASN A 357 -4.94 -2.21 -9.30
N THR A 358 -5.56 -1.06 -9.62
CA THR A 358 -6.93 -0.60 -9.29
C THR A 358 -7.59 0.06 -10.52
N MET A 359 -8.87 0.44 -10.43
CA MET A 359 -9.57 1.09 -11.54
C MET A 359 -8.92 2.42 -11.94
N PHE A 360 -8.60 3.27 -10.96
CA PHE A 360 -8.07 4.62 -11.17
C PHE A 360 -6.79 4.83 -10.39
N ASN A 361 -5.86 5.62 -10.94
CA ASN A 361 -4.78 6.18 -10.11
C ASN A 361 -5.41 6.95 -8.95
N TYR A 362 -4.77 6.89 -7.79
CA TYR A 362 -5.24 7.58 -6.60
C TYR A 362 -4.05 8.18 -5.86
N ARG A 363 -4.36 9.08 -4.93
CA ARG A 363 -3.37 9.78 -4.12
C ARG A 363 -3.25 9.15 -2.74
N GLY A 364 -2.03 9.07 -2.22
CA GLY A 364 -1.78 8.69 -0.84
C GLY A 364 -1.21 9.83 0.00
N ASP A 365 -1.19 9.64 1.31
CA ASP A 365 -0.57 10.59 2.24
C ASP A 365 0.97 10.58 2.13
N PHE A 366 1.54 9.44 1.75
CA PHE A 366 2.99 9.24 1.61
C PHE A 366 3.42 9.26 0.14
N SER A 367 4.67 9.64 -0.13
CA SER A 367 5.23 9.46 -1.48
C SER A 367 5.62 8.00 -1.69
N SER A 368 5.23 7.43 -2.83
CA SER A 368 5.73 6.12 -3.27
C SER A 368 7.04 6.32 -4.05
N VAL A 369 8.01 5.44 -3.79
CA VAL A 369 9.24 5.35 -4.58
C VAL A 369 8.99 4.46 -5.80
N ILE A 370 8.28 3.34 -5.63
CA ILE A 370 8.06 2.37 -6.71
C ILE A 370 7.05 2.85 -7.76
N SER A 371 6.13 3.75 -7.41
CA SER A 371 5.14 4.32 -8.35
C SER A 371 5.64 5.56 -9.11
N GLY A 372 6.92 5.90 -8.96
CA GLY A 372 7.50 7.13 -9.51
C GLY A 372 7.30 8.34 -8.60
N TYR A 373 8.21 9.32 -8.70
CA TYR A 373 8.06 10.57 -7.96
C TYR A 373 6.88 11.40 -8.47
N SER A 374 5.93 11.67 -7.58
CA SER A 374 4.85 12.63 -7.77
C SER A 374 4.87 13.66 -6.66
N LYS A 375 4.84 14.95 -7.01
CA LYS A 375 4.78 16.04 -6.03
C LYS A 375 3.49 15.98 -5.20
N GLU A 376 2.41 15.52 -5.83
CA GLU A 376 1.10 15.39 -5.20
C GLU A 376 0.86 13.97 -4.67
N ASN A 377 1.87 13.09 -4.58
CA ASN A 377 1.73 11.72 -4.08
C ASN A 377 0.71 10.83 -4.84
N VAL A 378 0.58 11.05 -6.14
CA VAL A 378 -0.25 10.19 -7.01
C VAL A 378 0.45 8.85 -7.27
N TYR A 379 -0.25 7.74 -7.01
CA TYR A 379 0.20 6.39 -7.28
C TYR A 379 -0.29 5.91 -8.65
N ASN A 380 0.65 5.65 -9.54
CA ASN A 380 0.39 5.25 -10.93
C ASN A 380 0.28 3.72 -11.06
N ILE A 381 -0.79 3.16 -10.52
CA ILE A 381 -1.08 1.71 -10.60
C ILE A 381 -2.46 1.40 -11.18
N GLY A 382 -3.24 2.44 -11.50
CA GLY A 382 -4.59 2.33 -12.03
C GLY A 382 -4.63 1.98 -13.52
N LEU A 383 -5.81 1.58 -13.99
CA LEU A 383 -6.12 1.37 -15.40
C LEU A 383 -6.42 2.69 -16.13
N ILE A 384 -6.87 3.70 -15.38
CA ILE A 384 -7.22 5.04 -15.85
C ILE A 384 -6.59 6.08 -14.91
N SER A 385 -6.28 7.27 -15.44
CA SER A 385 -5.80 8.40 -14.64
C SER A 385 -6.77 8.84 -13.53
N GLU A 386 -6.26 9.47 -12.47
CA GLU A 386 -7.06 9.98 -11.34
C GLU A 386 -8.13 10.98 -11.82
N ASP A 387 -7.86 11.79 -12.84
CA ASP A 387 -8.81 12.77 -13.38
C ASP A 387 -9.80 12.18 -14.41
N ARG A 388 -9.76 10.86 -14.65
CA ARG A 388 -10.57 10.11 -15.63
C ARG A 388 -10.34 10.54 -17.10
N LYS A 389 -9.37 11.40 -17.40
CA LYS A 389 -9.14 11.89 -18.78
C LYS A 389 -8.33 10.95 -19.66
N THR A 390 -7.48 10.11 -19.05
CA THR A 390 -6.55 9.23 -19.78
C THR A 390 -6.84 7.78 -19.43
N SER A 391 -7.32 7.01 -20.40
CA SER A 391 -7.38 5.55 -20.31
C SER A 391 -6.05 4.96 -20.80
N PHE A 392 -5.42 4.11 -19.99
CA PHE A 392 -4.15 3.47 -20.35
C PHE A 392 -4.39 2.22 -21.20
N LEU A 393 -3.34 1.75 -21.90
CA LEU A 393 -3.43 0.57 -22.78
C LEU A 393 -3.95 -0.68 -22.04
N SER A 394 -3.60 -0.83 -20.76
CA SER A 394 -4.08 -1.90 -19.88
C SER A 394 -5.60 -1.93 -19.75
N HIS A 395 -6.27 -0.78 -19.62
CA HIS A 395 -7.73 -0.68 -19.58
C HIS A 395 -8.37 -1.25 -20.85
N THR A 396 -7.85 -0.88 -22.02
CA THR A 396 -8.39 -1.34 -23.31
C THR A 396 -8.18 -2.85 -23.49
N VAL A 397 -7.02 -3.38 -23.11
CA VAL A 397 -6.71 -4.82 -23.16
C VAL A 397 -7.66 -5.61 -22.24
N ILE A 398 -7.85 -5.15 -21.01
CA ILE A 398 -8.75 -5.78 -20.04
C ILE A 398 -10.19 -5.74 -20.56
N GLN A 399 -10.67 -4.56 -20.97
CA GLN A 399 -12.02 -4.40 -21.50
C GLN A 399 -12.28 -5.33 -22.68
N SER A 400 -11.36 -5.40 -23.64
CA SER A 400 -11.46 -6.29 -24.79
C SER A 400 -11.60 -7.75 -24.37
N LYS A 401 -10.77 -8.19 -23.42
CA LYS A 401 -10.76 -9.57 -22.94
C LYS A 401 -12.01 -9.93 -22.10
N LEU A 402 -12.52 -8.99 -21.30
CA LEU A 402 -13.71 -9.21 -20.48
C LEU A 402 -15.00 -9.22 -21.31
N LEU A 403 -15.08 -8.36 -22.34
CA LEU A 403 -16.24 -8.24 -23.22
C LEU A 403 -16.18 -9.18 -24.45
N GLY A 404 -15.04 -9.80 -24.72
CA GLY A 404 -14.85 -10.69 -25.87
C GLY A 404 -14.79 -9.96 -27.21
N THR A 405 -14.25 -8.73 -27.24
CA THR A 405 -14.08 -7.95 -28.48
C THR A 405 -12.75 -8.28 -29.17
N GLU A 406 -12.40 -7.54 -30.24
CA GLU A 406 -11.16 -7.77 -30.98
C GLU A 406 -9.92 -7.60 -30.10
N ARG A 407 -8.92 -8.48 -30.31
CA ARG A 407 -7.67 -8.48 -29.55
C ARG A 407 -6.88 -7.20 -29.79
N VAL A 408 -6.49 -6.56 -28.70
CA VAL A 408 -5.61 -5.37 -28.72
C VAL A 408 -4.16 -5.82 -28.88
N THR A 409 -3.44 -5.21 -29.82
CA THR A 409 -2.01 -5.50 -30.03
C THR A 409 -1.16 -4.67 -29.07
N ILE A 410 -0.28 -5.32 -28.32
CA ILE A 410 0.67 -4.66 -27.41
C ILE A 410 2.05 -4.68 -28.08
N PRO A 411 2.68 -3.52 -28.33
CA PRO A 411 3.98 -3.47 -28.97
C PRO A 411 5.07 -4.08 -28.07
N ILE A 412 5.97 -4.89 -28.64
CA ILE A 412 7.06 -5.54 -27.90
C ILE A 412 8.12 -4.52 -27.48
N GLY A 413 8.49 -3.62 -28.39
CA GLY A 413 9.55 -2.62 -28.18
C GLY A 413 10.95 -3.20 -28.10
N THR A 414 11.92 -2.31 -27.93
CA THR A 414 13.32 -2.67 -27.65
C THR A 414 13.70 -2.16 -26.28
N ARG A 415 14.40 -2.99 -25.49
CA ARG A 415 14.87 -2.60 -24.16
C ARG A 415 15.86 -1.43 -24.24
N THR A 416 15.59 -0.37 -23.50
CA THR A 416 16.48 0.81 -23.40
C THR A 416 17.47 0.66 -22.24
N ASP A 417 18.63 1.33 -22.35
CA ASP A 417 19.54 1.50 -21.21
C ASP A 417 19.05 2.68 -20.38
N ASP A 418 18.56 2.39 -19.17
CA ASP A 418 17.98 3.39 -18.27
C ASP A 418 19.04 4.03 -17.35
N SER A 419 20.33 3.78 -17.60
CA SER A 419 21.44 4.33 -16.82
C SER A 419 21.56 5.85 -17.00
N PRO A 420 21.44 6.63 -15.91
CA PRO A 420 21.55 8.09 -15.98
C PRO A 420 22.94 8.53 -16.43
N MET A 421 23.00 9.21 -17.58
CA MET A 421 24.26 9.77 -18.12
C MET A 421 24.97 10.71 -17.12
N VAL A 422 24.21 11.30 -16.19
CA VAL A 422 24.75 12.17 -15.14
C VAL A 422 25.80 11.48 -14.26
N PHE A 423 25.66 10.19 -13.98
CA PHE A 423 26.65 9.47 -13.16
C PHE A 423 28.00 9.38 -13.86
N ILE A 424 27.97 9.13 -15.17
CA ILE A 424 29.17 9.08 -16.01
C ILE A 424 29.81 10.48 -16.10
N ILE A 425 29.01 11.50 -16.44
CA ILE A 425 29.50 12.87 -16.60
C ILE A 425 30.13 13.40 -15.31
N VAL A 426 29.41 13.27 -14.17
CA VAL A 426 29.91 13.72 -12.87
C VAL A 426 31.17 12.94 -12.49
N GLY A 427 31.18 11.61 -12.64
CA GLY A 427 32.35 10.79 -12.33
C GLY A 427 33.58 11.15 -13.16
N LEU A 428 33.43 11.40 -14.46
CA LEU A 428 34.53 11.83 -15.34
C LEU A 428 35.05 13.22 -14.96
N VAL A 429 34.16 14.17 -14.62
CA VAL A 429 34.54 15.50 -14.13
C VAL A 429 35.31 15.37 -12.81
N LEU A 430 34.88 14.53 -11.88
CA LEU A 430 35.60 14.28 -10.62
C LEU A 430 36.97 13.66 -10.86
N ALA A 431 37.07 12.69 -11.77
CA ALA A 431 38.34 12.07 -12.14
C ALA A 431 39.32 13.11 -12.74
N LEU A 432 38.82 14.01 -13.60
CA LEU A 432 39.61 15.10 -14.16
C LEU A 432 40.09 16.08 -13.07
N ILE A 433 39.20 16.50 -12.16
CA ILE A 433 39.55 17.40 -11.05
C ILE A 433 40.64 16.76 -10.16
N ILE A 434 40.50 15.48 -9.82
CA ILE A 434 41.51 14.75 -9.05
C ILE A 434 42.82 14.62 -9.82
N GLY A 435 42.78 14.34 -11.13
CA GLY A 435 43.96 14.29 -11.97
C GLY A 435 44.72 15.61 -11.99
N VAL A 436 44.00 16.74 -12.11
CA VAL A 436 44.58 18.09 -12.02
C VAL A 436 45.15 18.33 -10.61
N LEU A 437 44.43 17.96 -9.56
CA LEU A 437 44.85 18.17 -8.17
C LEU A 437 46.13 17.39 -7.84
N VAL A 438 46.23 16.12 -8.27
CA VAL A 438 47.43 15.27 -8.11
C VAL A 438 48.63 15.83 -8.90
N ASN A 439 48.38 16.50 -10.02
CA ASN A 439 49.43 17.10 -10.85
C ASN A 439 49.78 18.55 -10.46
N SER A 440 48.92 19.25 -9.71
CA SER A 440 49.09 20.65 -9.33
C SER A 440 50.31 20.93 -8.44
N GLY A 441 50.78 19.93 -7.68
CA GLY A 441 51.95 20.08 -6.84
C GLY A 441 52.49 18.76 -6.30
N ARG A 442 53.83 18.61 -6.33
CA ARG A 442 54.54 17.43 -5.81
C ARG A 442 54.13 17.09 -4.37
N LYS A 443 53.95 18.12 -3.55
CA LYS A 443 53.57 18.00 -2.15
C LYS A 443 52.19 17.37 -1.95
N PHE A 444 51.18 17.79 -2.72
CA PHE A 444 49.84 17.20 -2.63
C PHE A 444 49.85 15.70 -2.96
N ARG A 445 50.61 15.29 -3.98
CA ARG A 445 50.78 13.89 -4.36
C ARG A 445 51.49 13.07 -3.28
N GLU A 446 52.53 13.63 -2.66
CA GLU A 446 53.21 13.00 -1.52
C GLU A 446 52.27 12.87 -0.32
N ASP A 447 51.51 13.91 0.02
CA ASP A 447 50.52 13.94 1.09
C ASP A 447 49.39 12.93 0.85
N ALA A 448 48.86 12.84 -0.38
CA ALA A 448 47.85 11.86 -0.76
C ALA A 448 48.35 10.41 -0.65
N SER A 449 49.55 10.13 -1.16
CA SER A 449 50.17 8.81 -1.04
C SER A 449 50.38 8.43 0.42
N ARG A 450 50.88 9.38 1.24
CA ARG A 450 51.09 9.16 2.68
C ARG A 450 49.78 8.98 3.44
N ALA A 451 48.75 9.77 3.15
CA ALA A 451 47.44 9.63 3.77
C ALA A 451 46.83 8.25 3.47
N LEU A 452 46.95 7.76 2.24
CA LEU A 452 46.43 6.45 1.82
C LEU A 452 47.24 5.28 2.42
N LEU A 453 48.57 5.29 2.26
CA LEU A 453 49.43 4.13 2.55
C LEU A 453 50.04 4.14 3.96
N ARG A 454 50.26 5.32 4.55
CA ARG A 454 50.91 5.51 5.85
C ARG A 454 50.14 6.51 6.73
N PRO A 455 48.85 6.25 7.03
CA PRO A 455 47.96 7.22 7.64
C PRO A 455 48.46 7.77 8.98
N TYR A 456 49.09 6.93 9.83
CA TYR A 456 49.64 7.39 11.11
C TYR A 456 50.69 8.50 10.93
N ASN A 457 51.70 8.25 10.08
CA ASN A 457 52.76 9.22 9.81
C ASN A 457 52.24 10.47 9.13
N PHE A 458 51.16 10.36 8.35
CA PHE A 458 50.51 11.51 7.76
C PHE A 458 49.83 12.37 8.84
N PHE A 459 48.98 11.77 9.69
CA PHE A 459 48.27 12.50 10.74
C PHE A 459 49.22 13.09 11.81
N ALA A 460 50.37 12.47 12.06
CA ALA A 460 51.40 13.03 12.93
C ALA A 460 51.96 14.35 12.36
N ASP A 461 52.17 14.43 11.05
CA ASP A 461 52.60 15.67 10.39
C ASP A 461 51.51 16.76 10.44
N VAL A 462 50.22 16.36 10.38
CA VAL A 462 49.08 17.28 10.56
C VAL A 462 49.00 17.83 11.99
N ARG A 463 49.27 16.98 12.99
CA ARG A 463 49.38 17.37 14.41
C ARG A 463 50.49 18.39 14.60
N ASP A 464 51.66 18.11 14.05
CA ASP A 464 52.88 18.92 14.19
C ASP A 464 52.84 20.20 13.32
N GLN A 465 51.68 20.53 12.73
CA GLN A 465 51.44 21.71 11.89
C GLN A 465 52.44 21.87 10.74
N ARG A 466 52.94 20.76 10.20
CA ARG A 466 53.76 20.84 8.98
C ARG A 466 52.91 21.44 7.87
N ILE A 467 53.49 22.38 7.11
CA ILE A 467 52.78 23.21 6.12
C ILE A 467 51.89 22.32 5.26
N MET A 468 50.57 22.48 5.31
CA MET A 468 49.64 21.84 4.39
C MET A 468 48.81 22.91 3.67
N SER A 469 48.50 22.66 2.40
CA SER A 469 47.73 23.61 1.59
C SER A 469 46.27 23.57 2.01
N SER A 470 45.77 24.65 2.62
CA SER A 470 44.35 24.83 2.90
C SER A 470 43.53 24.79 1.62
N TYR A 471 44.05 25.40 0.54
CA TYR A 471 43.38 25.41 -0.76
C TYR A 471 43.16 24.00 -1.31
N HIS A 472 44.21 23.16 -1.37
CA HIS A 472 44.07 21.79 -1.88
C HIS A 472 43.16 20.93 -1.00
N SER A 473 43.23 21.10 0.32
CA SER A 473 42.38 20.35 1.25
C SER A 473 40.90 20.73 1.08
N THR A 474 40.60 22.00 0.82
CA THR A 474 39.22 22.44 0.55
C THR A 474 38.69 21.96 -0.78
N VAL A 475 39.50 21.99 -1.85
CA VAL A 475 39.11 21.37 -3.12
C VAL A 475 38.87 19.87 -2.95
N LEU A 476 39.74 19.18 -2.21
CA LEU A 476 39.57 17.75 -1.89
C LEU A 476 38.28 17.50 -1.10
N ALA A 477 37.95 18.32 -0.10
CA ALA A 477 36.72 18.18 0.68
C ALA A 477 35.46 18.27 -0.21
N LEU A 478 35.44 19.22 -1.15
CA LEU A 478 34.35 19.35 -2.12
C LEU A 478 34.26 18.12 -3.02
N VAL A 479 35.39 17.65 -3.56
CA VAL A 479 35.40 16.42 -4.39
C VAL A 479 34.87 15.24 -3.60
N LEU A 480 35.31 15.04 -2.35
CA LEU A 480 34.86 13.96 -1.50
C LEU A 480 33.35 14.00 -1.26
N ALA A 481 32.78 15.19 -1.02
CA ALA A 481 31.34 15.36 -0.87
C ALA A 481 30.59 14.93 -2.13
N VAL A 482 31.05 15.32 -3.32
CA VAL A 482 30.41 14.94 -4.59
C VAL A 482 30.59 13.45 -4.89
N VAL A 483 31.72 12.83 -4.51
CA VAL A 483 31.91 11.39 -4.68
C VAL A 483 30.94 10.59 -3.80
N MET A 484 30.79 10.97 -2.53
CA MET A 484 29.81 10.33 -1.64
C MET A 484 28.38 10.55 -2.15
N ALA A 485 28.08 11.75 -2.66
CA ALA A 485 26.79 12.05 -3.28
C ALA A 485 26.52 11.21 -4.54
N LEU A 486 27.53 10.98 -5.38
CA LEU A 486 27.43 10.13 -6.57
C LEU A 486 27.09 8.68 -6.20
N ILE A 487 27.77 8.12 -5.20
CA ILE A 487 27.51 6.75 -4.73
C ILE A 487 26.10 6.64 -4.15
N CYS A 488 25.72 7.55 -3.24
CA CYS A 488 24.39 7.55 -2.63
C CYS A 488 23.28 7.75 -3.68
N SER A 489 23.45 8.68 -4.62
CA SER A 489 22.48 8.89 -5.70
C SER A 489 22.33 7.67 -6.60
N SER A 490 23.42 6.97 -6.91
CA SER A 490 23.36 5.74 -7.69
C SER A 490 22.64 4.61 -6.93
N LEU A 491 22.83 4.51 -5.62
CA LEU A 491 22.14 3.53 -4.78
C LEU A 491 20.64 3.83 -4.68
N PHE A 492 20.26 5.08 -4.40
CA PHE A 492 18.83 5.46 -4.35
C PHE A 492 18.14 5.29 -5.70
N TYR A 493 18.82 5.62 -6.80
CA TYR A 493 18.29 5.38 -8.14
C TYR A 493 18.10 3.88 -8.37
N TYR A 494 19.06 3.03 -8.01
CA TYR A 494 18.90 1.57 -8.13
C TYR A 494 17.75 1.01 -7.27
N LEU A 495 17.61 1.47 -6.03
CA LEU A 495 16.58 0.98 -5.10
C LEU A 495 15.17 1.50 -5.41
N ARG A 496 14.99 2.34 -6.43
CA ARG A 496 13.71 3.01 -6.71
C ARG A 496 12.57 2.05 -7.07
N ASP A 497 12.91 0.88 -7.61
CA ASP A 497 11.96 -0.17 -8.01
C ASP A 497 11.83 -1.28 -6.95
N ASN A 498 12.50 -1.13 -5.79
CA ASN A 498 12.53 -2.15 -4.76
C ASN A 498 11.42 -1.97 -3.72
N ILE A 499 10.45 -2.89 -3.71
CA ILE A 499 9.29 -2.84 -2.80
C ILE A 499 9.71 -2.98 -1.34
N PHE A 500 10.70 -3.84 -1.04
CA PHE A 500 11.21 -4.02 0.32
C PHE A 500 11.82 -2.70 0.85
N PHE A 501 12.56 -1.98 0.02
CA PHE A 501 13.09 -0.65 0.35
C PHE A 501 11.97 0.36 0.64
N GLU A 502 10.90 0.37 -0.16
CA GLU A 502 9.73 1.22 0.12
C GLU A 502 9.08 0.89 1.47
N LYS A 503 8.95 -0.40 1.83
CA LYS A 503 8.41 -0.80 3.14
C LYS A 503 9.28 -0.37 4.31
N LEU A 504 10.60 -0.49 4.19
CA LEU A 504 11.53 0.01 5.22
C LEU A 504 11.44 1.53 5.39
N LEU A 505 11.23 2.24 4.28
CA LEU A 505 11.05 3.69 4.30
C LEU A 505 9.71 4.07 4.95
N LEU A 506 8.62 3.40 4.60
CA LEU A 506 7.29 3.60 5.21
C LEU A 506 7.26 3.25 6.70
N ALA A 507 8.07 2.29 7.17
CA ALA A 507 8.19 1.97 8.59
C ALA A 507 8.60 3.18 9.45
N THR A 508 9.27 4.18 8.86
CA THR A 508 9.60 5.43 9.57
C THR A 508 8.37 6.29 9.86
N GLY A 509 7.24 6.07 9.18
CA GLY A 509 6.02 6.87 9.30
C GLY A 509 6.23 8.36 8.98
N SER A 510 7.30 8.73 8.27
CA SER A 510 7.64 10.12 7.98
C SER A 510 7.34 10.51 6.54
N GLU A 511 6.28 11.30 6.34
CA GLU A 511 5.90 11.87 5.03
C GLU A 511 7.06 12.68 4.41
N SER A 512 7.74 13.49 5.23
CA SER A 512 8.88 14.28 4.75
C SER A 512 10.05 13.41 4.30
N LEU A 513 10.39 12.36 5.06
CA LEU A 513 11.51 11.49 4.72
C LEU A 513 11.21 10.69 3.45
N THR A 514 10.01 10.13 3.36
CA THR A 514 9.54 9.37 2.19
C THR A 514 9.54 10.24 0.93
N GLY A 515 9.04 11.48 1.02
CA GLY A 515 9.06 12.44 -0.09
C GLY A 515 10.47 12.86 -0.54
N ILE A 516 11.38 13.12 0.41
CA ILE A 516 12.79 13.44 0.08
C ILE A 516 13.45 12.26 -0.63
N ILE A 517 13.29 11.04 -0.12
CA ILE A 517 13.92 9.84 -0.68
C ILE A 517 13.33 9.51 -2.05
N SER A 518 12.01 9.58 -2.23
CA SER A 518 11.37 9.42 -3.55
C SER A 518 11.89 10.45 -4.56
N TYR A 519 11.99 11.73 -4.16
CA TYR A 519 12.51 12.77 -5.05
C TYR A 519 13.95 12.51 -5.52
N ILE A 520 14.87 12.21 -4.60
CA ILE A 520 16.28 11.98 -4.95
C ILE A 520 16.48 10.66 -5.71
N ALA A 521 15.65 9.64 -5.45
CA ALA A 521 15.67 8.39 -6.19
C ALA A 521 15.30 8.59 -7.67
N TRP A 522 14.38 9.51 -7.98
CA TRP A 522 13.91 9.76 -9.35
C TRP A 522 14.57 10.96 -10.05
N LYS A 523 15.34 11.80 -9.35
CA LYS A 523 16.02 12.98 -9.91
C LYS A 523 17.53 12.92 -9.67
N PRO A 524 18.28 12.04 -10.37
CA PRO A 524 19.68 11.74 -10.07
C PRO A 524 20.61 12.96 -10.15
N LEU A 525 20.39 13.89 -11.08
CA LEU A 525 21.17 15.14 -11.13
C LEU A 525 20.97 15.98 -9.87
N ASN A 526 19.72 16.19 -9.47
CA ASN A 526 19.38 16.96 -8.28
C ASN A 526 19.81 16.24 -7.00
N ALA A 527 19.72 14.91 -6.98
CA ALA A 527 20.21 14.08 -5.89
C ALA A 527 21.70 14.30 -5.66
N VAL A 528 22.54 14.24 -6.71
CA VAL A 528 23.98 14.53 -6.58
C VAL A 528 24.22 15.93 -6.01
N LEU A 529 23.48 16.95 -6.46
CA LEU A 529 23.63 18.32 -5.96
C LEU A 529 23.24 18.45 -4.47
N TRP A 530 22.05 18.00 -4.09
CA TRP A 530 21.56 18.11 -2.71
C TRP A 530 22.37 17.24 -1.75
N LEU A 531 22.71 16.01 -2.14
CA LEU A 531 23.56 15.14 -1.34
C LEU A 531 24.97 15.71 -1.19
N SER A 532 25.50 16.41 -2.19
CA SER A 532 26.80 17.10 -2.07
C SER A 532 26.75 18.19 -1.00
N VAL A 533 25.69 19.01 -1.00
CA VAL A 533 25.48 20.04 0.04
C VAL A 533 25.34 19.39 1.42
N PHE A 534 24.56 18.31 1.52
CA PHE A 534 24.42 17.54 2.75
C PHE A 534 25.76 17.01 3.27
N PHE A 535 26.58 16.40 2.40
CA PHE A 535 27.89 15.88 2.79
C PHE A 535 28.90 16.97 3.16
N ILE A 536 28.84 18.15 2.53
CA ILE A 536 29.63 19.32 2.95
C ILE A 536 29.24 19.72 4.38
N ALA A 537 27.93 19.84 4.66
CA ALA A 537 27.43 20.16 6.00
C ALA A 537 27.81 19.08 7.02
N ALA A 538 27.74 17.79 6.64
CA ALA A 538 28.14 16.68 7.49
C ALA A 538 29.64 16.69 7.84
N ILE A 539 30.51 17.03 6.88
CA ILE A 539 31.95 17.22 7.12
C ILE A 539 32.19 18.36 8.11
N ILE A 540 31.49 19.50 7.93
CA ILE A 540 31.60 20.65 8.85
C ILE A 540 31.13 20.26 10.25
N LEU A 541 29.97 19.61 10.37
CA LEU A 541 29.43 19.13 11.63
C LEU A 541 30.40 18.16 12.32
N LEU A 542 30.99 17.24 11.57
CA LEU A 542 31.99 16.30 12.09
C LEU A 542 33.22 17.02 12.65
N VAL A 543 33.71 18.06 11.96
CA VAL A 543 34.82 18.91 12.43
C VAL A 543 34.45 19.63 13.73
N ILE A 544 33.22 20.17 13.83
CA ILE A 544 32.72 20.83 15.03
C ILE A 544 32.62 19.83 16.19
N THR A 545 32.07 18.64 15.95
CA THR A 545 31.94 17.58 16.96
C THR A 545 33.31 17.14 17.48
N ILE A 546 34.27 16.88 16.60
CA ILE A 546 35.65 16.54 17.01
C ILE A 546 36.30 17.72 17.74
N LYS A 547 36.04 18.96 17.32
CA LYS A 547 36.56 20.14 18.02
C LYS A 547 35.99 20.27 19.43
N PHE A 548 34.71 19.98 19.62
CA PHE A 548 34.11 19.91 20.94
C PHE A 548 34.75 18.83 21.80
N SER A 549 34.98 17.63 21.24
CA SER A 549 35.70 16.55 21.94
C SER A 549 37.13 16.94 22.35
N SER A 550 37.79 17.84 21.62
CA SER A 550 39.13 18.33 21.98
C SER A 550 39.18 19.12 23.30
N LEU A 551 38.04 19.61 23.82
CA LEU A 551 37.97 20.31 25.11
C LEU A 551 38.30 19.40 26.30
N PHE A 552 38.12 18.09 26.13
CA PHE A 552 38.37 17.09 27.17
C PHE A 552 39.80 16.51 27.14
N VAL A 553 40.65 17.03 26.25
CA VAL A 553 42.04 16.60 26.10
C VAL A 553 42.96 17.72 26.56
N ARG A 554 44.06 17.36 27.24
CA ARG A 554 45.04 18.33 27.77
C ARG A 554 45.77 19.11 26.69
N ASN A 555 45.97 18.49 25.52
CA ASN A 555 46.71 19.06 24.41
C ASN A 555 45.86 20.02 23.58
N ARG A 556 46.44 21.17 23.20
CA ARG A 556 45.75 22.16 22.38
C ARG A 556 45.66 21.67 20.93
N VAL A 557 44.45 21.30 20.52
CA VAL A 557 44.18 20.89 19.13
C VAL A 557 43.58 22.04 18.33
N TYR A 558 44.23 22.40 17.22
CA TYR A 558 43.78 23.45 16.30
C TYR A 558 42.67 22.94 15.39
N ILE A 559 41.69 23.81 15.08
CA ILE A 559 40.58 23.45 14.20
C ILE A 559 41.03 23.12 12.77
N SER A 560 42.10 23.77 12.30
CA SER A 560 42.73 23.46 11.02
C SER A 560 43.29 22.03 10.97
N SER A 561 43.96 21.59 12.04
CA SER A 561 44.46 20.21 12.14
C SER A 561 43.31 19.19 12.13
N ILE A 562 42.20 19.48 12.82
CA ILE A 562 40.99 18.63 12.80
C ILE A 562 40.40 18.57 11.39
N TYR A 563 40.18 19.73 10.78
CA TYR A 563 39.65 19.84 9.42
C TYR A 563 40.48 19.02 8.43
N PHE A 564 41.80 19.19 8.43
CA PHE A 564 42.66 18.41 7.55
C PHE A 564 42.55 16.92 7.83
N SER A 565 42.61 16.49 9.08
CA SER A 565 42.54 15.06 9.36
C SER A 565 41.19 14.45 9.01
N VAL A 566 40.08 15.18 9.14
CA VAL A 566 38.78 14.74 8.64
C VAL A 566 38.85 14.56 7.12
N VAL A 567 39.17 15.62 6.36
CA VAL A 567 39.21 15.56 4.89
C VAL A 567 40.12 14.43 4.39
N TRP A 568 41.33 14.34 4.91
CA TRP A 568 42.32 13.35 4.49
C TRP A 568 42.05 11.94 5.05
N ALA A 569 41.23 11.80 6.10
CA ALA A 569 40.67 10.50 6.48
C ALA A 569 39.65 10.00 5.47
N PHE A 570 38.97 10.87 4.73
CA PHE A 570 38.02 10.45 3.69
C PHE A 570 38.64 10.29 2.30
N ILE A 571 39.93 10.59 2.10
CA ILE A 571 40.60 10.49 0.78
C ILE A 571 40.38 9.17 0.02
N PRO A 572 40.25 7.97 0.65
CA PRO A 572 40.02 6.75 -0.12
C PRO A 572 38.72 6.78 -0.90
N MET A 573 37.72 7.58 -0.52
CA MET A 573 36.48 7.73 -1.29
C MET A 573 36.77 8.10 -2.75
N VAL A 574 37.85 8.84 -3.04
CA VAL A 574 38.29 9.15 -4.41
C VAL A 574 38.51 7.89 -5.26
N LEU A 575 38.93 6.77 -4.65
CA LEU A 575 39.12 5.49 -5.33
C LEU A 575 37.79 4.87 -5.81
N LEU A 576 36.67 5.33 -5.27
CA LEU A 576 35.33 4.90 -5.69
C LEU A 576 34.78 5.71 -6.87
N ILE A 577 35.51 6.69 -7.43
CA ILE A 577 35.05 7.43 -8.63
C ILE A 577 34.75 6.48 -9.80
N PRO A 578 35.66 5.56 -10.20
CA PRO A 578 35.36 4.62 -11.28
C PRO A 578 34.18 3.70 -10.94
N ALA A 579 34.08 3.27 -9.68
CA ALA A 579 32.96 2.46 -9.21
C ALA A 579 31.64 3.25 -9.32
N GLY A 580 31.60 4.51 -8.89
CA GLY A 580 30.42 5.37 -8.96
C GLY A 580 29.94 5.65 -10.39
N ILE A 581 30.82 5.62 -11.39
CA ILE A 581 30.45 5.76 -12.82
C ILE A 581 29.61 4.55 -13.29
N ILE A 582 29.91 3.35 -12.80
CA ILE A 582 29.31 2.09 -13.28
C ILE A 582 28.40 1.42 -12.26
N LEU A 583 28.30 1.94 -11.03
CA LEU A 583 27.67 1.27 -9.89
C LEU A 583 26.24 0.85 -10.20
N TYR A 584 25.44 1.74 -10.77
CA TYR A 584 24.07 1.42 -11.22
C TYR A 584 24.05 0.22 -12.18
N ARG A 585 24.85 0.25 -13.24
CA ARG A 585 24.90 -0.84 -14.24
C ARG A 585 25.36 -2.17 -13.64
N VAL A 586 26.26 -2.13 -12.66
CA VAL A 586 26.70 -3.34 -11.95
C VAL A 586 25.57 -3.91 -11.09
N LEU A 587 24.80 -3.05 -10.41
CA LEU A 587 23.67 -3.47 -9.58
C LEU A 587 22.48 -3.95 -10.42
N ASP A 588 22.21 -3.29 -11.54
CA ASP A 588 21.15 -3.64 -12.50
C ASP A 588 21.40 -4.97 -13.22
N ALA A 589 22.67 -5.41 -13.29
CA ALA A 589 23.00 -6.72 -13.82
C ALA A 589 22.64 -7.89 -12.89
N GLU A 590 22.29 -7.61 -11.62
CA GLU A 590 21.85 -8.58 -10.59
C GLU A 590 22.81 -9.74 -10.26
N VAL A 591 24.02 -9.76 -10.81
CA VAL A 591 24.96 -10.88 -10.65
C VAL A 591 25.63 -10.92 -9.26
N ALA A 592 25.94 -9.76 -8.66
CA ALA A 592 26.83 -9.68 -7.50
C ALA A 592 26.41 -8.66 -6.44
N ASN A 593 25.12 -8.31 -6.37
CA ASN A 593 24.63 -7.18 -5.58
C ASN A 593 24.97 -7.29 -4.09
N ILE A 594 24.84 -8.48 -3.51
CA ILE A 594 25.21 -8.73 -2.11
C ILE A 594 26.70 -8.42 -1.83
N TYR A 595 27.60 -8.80 -2.75
CA TYR A 595 29.03 -8.53 -2.62
C TYR A 595 29.35 -7.05 -2.80
N VAL A 596 28.62 -6.35 -3.66
CA VAL A 596 28.73 -4.89 -3.80
C VAL A 596 28.33 -4.20 -2.50
N TYR A 597 27.20 -4.58 -1.89
CA TYR A 597 26.76 -4.01 -0.61
C TYR A 597 27.75 -4.30 0.53
N LEU A 598 28.21 -5.55 0.66
CA LEU A 598 29.22 -5.92 1.64
C LEU A 598 30.54 -5.16 1.41
N GLY A 599 30.96 -5.00 0.16
CA GLY A 599 32.13 -4.22 -0.20
C GLY A 599 32.02 -2.75 0.20
N LEU A 600 30.89 -2.10 -0.07
CA LEU A 600 30.62 -0.72 0.35
C LEU A 600 30.58 -0.60 1.87
N LEU A 601 30.00 -1.56 2.58
CA LEU A 601 29.95 -1.59 4.04
C LEU A 601 31.35 -1.73 4.66
N LEU A 602 32.15 -2.69 4.19
CA LEU A 602 33.53 -2.88 4.65
C LEU A 602 34.39 -1.65 4.34
N PHE A 603 34.17 -1.03 3.19
CA PHE A 603 34.84 0.22 2.82
C PHE A 603 34.47 1.36 3.77
N ALA A 604 33.18 1.51 4.13
CA ALA A 604 32.72 2.50 5.09
C ALA A 604 33.33 2.27 6.48
N VAL A 605 33.36 1.03 6.98
CA VAL A 605 34.00 0.65 8.25
C VAL A 605 35.50 0.99 8.23
N TRP A 606 36.19 0.74 7.11
CA TRP A 606 37.60 1.08 6.94
C TRP A 606 37.86 2.59 6.97
N VAL A 607 37.02 3.39 6.31
CA VAL A 607 37.10 4.86 6.36
C VAL A 607 36.83 5.39 7.77
N PHE A 608 35.83 4.84 8.47
CA PHE A 608 35.52 5.18 9.85
C PHE A 608 36.71 4.89 10.79
N TYR A 609 37.33 3.72 10.65
CA TYR A 609 38.56 3.38 11.36
C TYR A 609 39.69 4.37 11.07
N ARG A 610 39.87 4.79 9.80
CA ARG A 610 40.89 5.79 9.42
C ARG A 610 40.62 7.16 10.03
N LEU A 611 39.36 7.57 10.15
CA LEU A 611 38.96 8.80 10.84
C LEU A 611 39.35 8.75 12.32
N MET A 612 39.00 7.67 13.03
CA MET A 612 39.40 7.48 14.43
C MET A 612 40.91 7.48 14.59
N LYS A 613 41.64 6.89 13.62
CA LYS A 613 43.10 6.94 13.58
C LYS A 613 43.64 8.37 13.48
N GLY A 614 43.03 9.21 12.66
CA GLY A 614 43.36 10.63 12.59
C GLY A 614 43.12 11.34 13.92
N ILE A 615 41.99 11.07 14.57
CA ILE A 615 41.61 11.72 15.84
C ILE A 615 42.63 11.42 16.94
N TYR A 616 42.95 10.15 17.21
CA TYR A 616 43.86 9.83 18.33
C TYR A 616 45.29 10.34 18.09
N VAL A 617 45.74 10.39 16.82
CA VAL A 617 47.05 10.93 16.48
C VAL A 617 47.11 12.43 16.72
N ILE A 618 46.12 13.21 16.26
CA ILE A 618 46.11 14.67 16.49
C ILE A 618 45.96 15.00 17.97
N PHE A 619 45.12 14.24 18.69
CA PHE A 619 44.87 14.47 20.10
C PHE A 619 46.09 14.06 20.95
N ASP A 620 47.01 13.28 20.38
CA ASP A 620 48.21 12.73 21.02
C ASP A 620 47.83 11.93 22.28
N ILE A 621 46.87 11.02 22.09
CA ILE A 621 46.35 10.11 23.12
C ILE A 621 46.33 8.67 22.60
N ASN A 622 46.16 7.72 23.51
CA ASN A 622 46.03 6.30 23.17
C ASN A 622 44.80 6.06 22.29
N ALA A 623 44.90 5.11 21.35
CA ALA A 623 43.84 4.79 20.42
C ALA A 623 42.59 4.21 21.10
N GLY A 624 42.76 3.44 22.19
CA GLY A 624 41.68 2.75 22.90
C GLY A 624 40.52 3.65 23.31
N PRO A 625 40.75 4.74 24.09
CA PRO A 625 39.70 5.70 24.44
C PRO A 625 38.97 6.30 23.23
N VAL A 626 39.69 6.67 22.16
CA VAL A 626 39.08 7.24 20.95
C VAL A 626 38.18 6.21 20.26
N TYR A 627 38.63 4.96 20.18
CA TYR A 627 37.82 3.89 19.62
C TYR A 627 36.53 3.69 20.42
N PHE A 628 36.66 3.57 21.75
CA PHE A 628 35.53 3.39 22.65
C PHE A 628 34.50 4.52 22.54
N TYR A 629 34.91 5.78 22.70
CA TYR A 629 33.98 6.90 22.68
C TYR A 629 33.35 7.14 21.31
N SER A 630 34.08 6.96 20.21
CA SER A 630 33.47 7.18 18.88
C SER A 630 32.48 6.08 18.51
N ILE A 631 32.73 4.82 18.93
CA ILE A 631 31.76 3.72 18.77
C ILE A 631 30.52 4.01 19.63
N ILE A 632 30.69 4.44 20.88
CA ILE A 632 29.56 4.81 21.75
C ILE A 632 28.74 5.94 21.13
N ILE A 633 29.37 7.00 20.62
CA ILE A 633 28.65 8.10 19.97
C ILE A 633 27.86 7.59 18.75
N ALA A 634 28.45 6.72 17.92
CA ALA A 634 27.76 6.12 16.79
C ALA A 634 26.55 5.29 17.24
N ILE A 635 26.71 4.44 18.26
CA ILE A 635 25.61 3.66 18.84
C ILE A 635 24.52 4.58 19.38
N VAL A 636 24.87 5.62 20.15
CA VAL A 636 23.90 6.56 20.72
C VAL A 636 23.10 7.27 19.63
N LEU A 637 23.74 7.69 18.53
CA LEU A 637 23.04 8.34 17.42
C LEU A 637 22.08 7.37 16.71
N ILE A 638 22.51 6.13 16.45
CA ILE A 638 21.67 5.11 15.82
C ILE A 638 20.51 4.73 16.76
N SER A 639 20.79 4.51 18.04
CA SER A 639 19.77 4.21 19.05
C SER A 639 18.81 5.37 19.23
N ALA A 640 19.26 6.62 19.22
CA ALA A 640 18.37 7.78 19.31
C ALA A 640 17.44 7.87 18.09
N PHE A 641 17.94 7.59 16.89
CA PHE A 641 17.13 7.51 15.68
C PHE A 641 16.07 6.40 15.79
N ILE A 642 16.47 5.19 16.17
CA ILE A 642 15.56 4.04 16.32
C ILE A 642 14.52 4.32 17.40
N ILE A 643 14.93 4.79 18.59
CA ILE A 643 14.02 5.10 19.70
C ILE A 643 13.02 6.19 19.31
N TYR A 644 13.46 7.23 18.61
CA TYR A 644 12.56 8.29 18.14
C TYR A 644 11.44 7.71 17.27
N PHE A 645 11.80 6.93 16.24
CA PHE A 645 10.83 6.35 15.32
C PHE A 645 10.03 5.18 15.91
N GLU A 646 10.59 4.48 16.88
CA GLU A 646 9.87 3.45 17.64
C GLU A 646 8.76 4.07 18.49
N LEU A 647 9.09 5.14 19.23
CA LEU A 647 8.12 5.83 20.07
C LEU A 647 7.04 6.57 19.26
N SER A 648 7.35 7.03 18.05
CA SER A 648 6.37 7.74 17.22
C SER A 648 5.55 6.80 16.33
N ASN A 649 6.16 5.77 15.74
CA ASN A 649 5.59 5.02 14.62
C ASN A 649 5.81 3.50 14.70
N SER A 650 6.26 2.95 15.83
CA SER A 650 6.53 1.51 16.00
C SER A 650 7.46 0.96 14.91
N PHE A 651 8.51 1.72 14.58
CA PHE A 651 9.44 1.44 13.49
C PHE A 651 9.99 0.01 13.50
N VAL A 652 10.41 -0.50 14.66
CA VAL A 652 10.99 -1.83 14.78
C VAL A 652 9.96 -2.91 14.43
N ASP A 653 8.73 -2.75 14.91
CA ASP A 653 7.64 -3.68 14.62
C ASP A 653 7.33 -3.78 13.12
N TYR A 654 7.27 -2.64 12.43
CA TYR A 654 7.06 -2.60 10.97
C TYR A 654 8.26 -3.14 10.18
N VAL A 655 9.49 -2.89 10.62
CA VAL A 655 10.69 -3.46 9.99
C VAL A 655 10.71 -4.99 10.13
N ILE A 656 10.40 -5.52 11.32
CA ILE A 656 10.30 -6.97 11.54
C ILE A 656 9.23 -7.59 10.65
N LEU A 657 8.07 -6.95 10.53
CA LEU A 657 7.00 -7.41 9.64
C LEU A 657 7.45 -7.44 8.16
N ALA A 658 8.13 -6.39 7.70
CA ALA A 658 8.67 -6.32 6.34
C ALA A 658 9.71 -7.43 6.09
N LEU A 659 10.60 -7.70 7.05
CA LEU A 659 11.58 -8.79 6.94
C LEU A 659 10.94 -10.17 6.86
N LYS A 660 9.88 -10.41 7.67
CA LYS A 660 9.08 -11.63 7.62
C LYS A 660 8.41 -11.83 6.26
N GLN A 661 7.80 -10.79 5.70
CA GLN A 661 7.11 -10.90 4.40
C GLN A 661 8.04 -11.33 3.26
N TYR A 662 9.29 -10.87 3.27
CA TYR A 662 10.26 -11.19 2.22
C TYR A 662 11.17 -12.38 2.59
N ASN A 663 10.84 -13.14 3.65
CA ASN A 663 11.62 -14.27 4.13
C ASN A 663 13.10 -13.97 4.37
N LEU A 664 13.43 -12.73 4.75
CA LEU A 664 14.81 -12.28 5.00
C LEU A 664 15.28 -12.58 6.44
N ASN A 665 14.45 -13.23 7.25
CA ASN A 665 14.79 -13.59 8.63
C ASN A 665 15.81 -14.73 8.75
N GLU A 666 16.08 -15.50 7.69
CA GLU A 666 17.17 -16.49 7.71
C GLU A 666 18.57 -15.86 7.57
N LEU A 667 18.66 -14.53 7.43
CA LEU A 667 19.91 -13.75 7.27
C LEU A 667 20.31 -12.89 8.49
N MET A 668 19.53 -12.90 9.57
CA MET A 668 19.90 -12.31 10.88
C MET A 668 20.15 -13.41 11.90
#